data_AF-A0A6M2DDF9-F1
#
_entry.id   AF-A0A6M2DDF9-F1
#
_cell.length_a   1.000
_cell.length_b   1.000
_cell.length_c   1.000
_cell.angle_alpha   90.00
_cell.angle_beta   90.00
_cell.angle_gamma   90.00
#
_symmetry.space_group_name_H-M   'P 1'
#
loop_
_entity.id
_entity.type
_entity.pdbx_description
1 polymer ?
#
loop_
_entity_poly.entity_id
_entity_poly.type
_entity_poly.pdbx_seq_one_letter_code
_entity_poly.pdbx_strand_id
1 'polypeptide(L)'
;MGGKFSTMDPMEIEVPNITDLLERDPYLKPYEREIRRRYAVLKDTIANIDEYDLGLKGFAHGYRYFGMHIHHDKSVTCREWAPWADEVYLVGEFNNWNRTSHQFGRLDFGKFELWMPPNNDGTCVLTHLSEVKLIIKTQQGEYVERISPWATYVVEPSKEDDNKVYKQLVWHPPAHEKYLFTQKRPVKPKSLRIYECHIGIATNEPKVGSYKEFADNVIPRIAAQGYNSIQLMAIMEHAYYASFGYQVTSFFAASSRYGTPDELKYLIDIAHKYDLYVLLDVVHSHASKNVLDGLNKFDGTDGCFFHVGDRGEHSLWDSRLFNYSEYEVLRFLLSNLHWYHEEYLFDGFRFDGVTSMLYHSHGIGEGFSGNYDEYFGLNVDTDGVIYLMLANKLLHELFPNVITIAEDVSGMPGMCRPVDEGGIGFDYRLGMAIPDKWIELLKEVRDEDWNMGNIVHTMTNRRWMEKTVAYAESHDQALVGDKTIAFWLMDKEMYTHMSTISPNSVIIDRGIALHKMIRLITHALGGEAYLNFIGNEFGHPEWLDFPREGNNNSYHYARRQWNLVDDDLLKYKFLNRFDRDMNMLEEKYGWLHSNPAYVSWKHEDDKIIAFERGGLAFVFNFHPEKSFTDYLVGVEEIGTYKIILNSDDAEYGGYGRINNEIPHVSLAEGYANRKCSIKIYIPSRTALVLACT
;
A
#
# COMPACT_ATOMS: atom_id res chain seq x y z
N MET A 1 -23.09 -20.32 8.65
CA MET A 1 -22.06 -21.31 8.23
C MET A 1 -22.62 -22.70 8.47
N GLY A 2 -22.77 -23.50 7.43
CA GLY A 2 -23.39 -24.84 7.48
C GLY A 2 -23.19 -25.59 6.18
N GLY A 3 -21.97 -25.54 5.65
CA GLY A 3 -21.60 -26.23 4.41
C GLY A 3 -21.07 -27.64 4.67
N LYS A 4 -20.77 -28.34 3.58
CA LYS A 4 -20.31 -29.74 3.60
C LYS A 4 -19.07 -29.94 4.47
N PHE A 5 -18.13 -29.01 4.43
CA PHE A 5 -16.86 -29.10 5.14
C PHE A 5 -16.95 -28.52 6.56
N SER A 6 -17.58 -27.36 6.74
CA SER A 6 -17.71 -26.72 8.06
C SER A 6 -18.58 -27.49 9.06
N THR A 7 -19.32 -28.51 8.61
CA THR A 7 -20.07 -29.44 9.47
C THR A 7 -19.29 -30.68 9.90
N MET A 8 -18.12 -30.94 9.30
CA MET A 8 -17.21 -32.04 9.70
C MET A 8 -16.43 -31.65 10.96
N ASP A 9 -15.81 -32.63 11.62
CA ASP A 9 -14.81 -32.29 12.65
C ASP A 9 -13.65 -31.55 11.95
N PRO A 10 -13.23 -30.35 12.42
CA PRO A 10 -12.11 -29.64 11.82
C PRO A 10 -10.84 -30.48 11.68
N MET A 11 -10.61 -31.46 12.57
CA MET A 11 -9.44 -32.33 12.46
C MET A 11 -9.49 -33.32 11.28
N GLU A 12 -10.67 -33.55 10.70
CA GLU A 12 -10.84 -34.32 9.46
C GLU A 12 -10.64 -33.47 8.19
N ILE A 13 -10.53 -32.14 8.35
CA ILE A 13 -10.34 -31.23 7.23
C ILE A 13 -8.87 -31.22 6.83
N GLU A 14 -8.59 -31.75 5.65
CA GLU A 14 -7.28 -31.72 5.04
C GLU A 14 -6.92 -30.30 4.56
N VAL A 15 -5.86 -29.75 5.15
CA VAL A 15 -5.14 -28.55 4.73
C VAL A 15 -3.81 -29.04 4.11
N PRO A 16 -3.55 -28.84 2.81
CA PRO A 16 -2.51 -29.56 2.08
C PRO A 16 -1.12 -29.55 2.71
N ASN A 17 -0.65 -28.38 3.14
CA ASN A 17 0.72 -28.16 3.62
C ASN A 17 0.77 -27.61 5.05
N ILE A 18 -0.24 -27.91 5.88
CA ILE A 18 -0.30 -27.39 7.26
C ILE A 18 0.89 -27.78 8.13
N THR A 19 1.51 -28.93 7.85
CA THR A 19 2.70 -29.37 8.58
C THR A 19 3.84 -28.37 8.43
N ASP A 20 4.01 -27.75 7.27
CA ASP A 20 5.06 -26.74 7.02
C ASP A 20 4.89 -25.51 7.92
N LEU A 21 3.64 -25.11 8.17
CA LEU A 21 3.31 -24.00 9.06
C LEU A 21 3.57 -24.38 10.53
N LEU A 22 3.11 -25.55 10.95
CA LEU A 22 3.19 -26.01 12.36
C LEU A 22 4.60 -26.42 12.78
N GLU A 23 5.42 -26.94 11.88
CA GLU A 23 6.84 -27.24 12.17
C GLU A 23 7.67 -25.96 12.22
N ARG A 24 7.37 -24.98 11.36
CA ARG A 24 8.04 -23.68 11.37
C ARG A 24 7.71 -22.87 12.60
N ASP A 25 6.44 -22.89 13.01
CA ASP A 25 5.98 -22.23 14.21
C ASP A 25 5.18 -23.20 15.11
N PRO A 26 5.89 -23.91 16.01
CA PRO A 26 5.26 -24.86 16.92
C PRO A 26 4.22 -24.23 17.87
N TYR A 27 4.25 -22.90 18.07
CA TYR A 27 3.25 -22.21 18.91
C TYR A 27 1.86 -22.19 18.26
N LEU A 28 1.73 -22.49 16.97
CA LEU A 28 0.44 -22.66 16.30
C LEU A 28 -0.20 -24.02 16.55
N LYS A 29 0.52 -25.01 17.08
CA LYS A 29 0.01 -26.38 17.27
C LYS A 29 -1.27 -26.44 18.13
N PRO A 30 -1.41 -25.69 19.24
CA PRO A 30 -2.65 -25.64 20.01
C PRO A 30 -3.85 -25.10 19.22
N TYR A 31 -3.61 -24.30 18.18
CA TYR A 31 -4.64 -23.63 17.37
C TYR A 31 -4.91 -24.35 16.04
N GLU A 32 -4.31 -25.52 15.80
CA GLU A 32 -4.49 -26.30 14.57
C GLU A 32 -5.98 -26.55 14.26
N ARG A 33 -6.79 -26.85 15.29
CA ARG A 33 -8.23 -27.05 15.13
C ARG A 33 -8.93 -25.81 14.56
N GLU A 34 -8.54 -24.62 15.01
CA GLU A 34 -9.10 -23.35 14.53
C GLU A 34 -8.63 -23.03 13.10
N ILE A 35 -7.34 -23.26 12.80
CA ILE A 35 -6.81 -23.11 11.43
C ILE A 35 -7.58 -24.01 10.45
N ARG A 36 -7.77 -25.28 10.81
CA ARG A 36 -8.53 -26.23 9.97
C ARG A 36 -10.01 -25.86 9.88
N ARG A 37 -10.62 -25.33 10.94
CA ARG A 37 -12.00 -24.83 10.91
C ARG A 37 -12.14 -23.67 9.92
N ARG A 38 -11.25 -22.68 9.96
CA ARG A 38 -11.22 -21.57 8.98
C ARG A 38 -11.06 -22.11 7.57
N TYR A 39 -10.13 -23.03 7.35
CA TYR A 39 -9.94 -23.65 6.04
C TYR A 39 -11.18 -24.41 5.57
N ALA A 40 -11.95 -25.04 6.46
CA ALA A 40 -13.22 -25.68 6.14
C ALA A 40 -14.25 -24.67 5.60
N VAL A 41 -14.35 -23.49 6.23
CA VAL A 41 -15.23 -22.40 5.77
C VAL A 41 -14.78 -21.88 4.40
N LEU A 42 -13.46 -21.75 4.17
CA LEU A 42 -12.93 -21.40 2.85
C LEU A 42 -13.35 -22.44 1.80
N LYS A 43 -13.19 -23.74 2.08
CA LYS A 43 -13.56 -24.83 1.14
C LYS A 43 -15.05 -24.81 0.82
N ASP A 44 -15.91 -24.57 1.82
CA ASP A 44 -17.35 -24.43 1.58
C ASP A 44 -17.65 -23.21 0.69
N THR A 45 -16.97 -22.09 0.94
CA THR A 45 -17.15 -20.87 0.14
C THR A 45 -16.74 -21.10 -1.32
N ILE A 46 -15.59 -21.73 -1.55
CA ILE A 46 -15.10 -22.08 -2.89
C ILE A 46 -16.04 -23.09 -3.56
N ALA A 47 -16.50 -24.12 -2.85
CA ALA A 47 -17.41 -25.12 -3.40
C ALA A 47 -18.74 -24.49 -3.86
N ASN A 48 -19.28 -23.54 -3.09
CA ASN A 48 -20.46 -22.78 -3.51
C ASN A 48 -20.17 -21.96 -4.78
N ILE A 49 -19.01 -21.31 -4.87
CA ILE A 49 -18.62 -20.55 -6.06
C ILE A 49 -18.45 -21.46 -7.29
N ASP A 50 -17.81 -22.63 -7.12
CA ASP A 50 -17.59 -23.59 -8.20
C ASP A 50 -18.92 -24.14 -8.74
N GLU A 51 -19.91 -24.36 -7.89
CA GLU A 51 -21.24 -24.86 -8.27
C GLU A 51 -22.01 -23.85 -9.15
N TYR A 52 -21.95 -22.55 -8.82
CA TYR A 52 -22.84 -21.54 -9.41
C TYR A 52 -22.17 -20.60 -10.42
N ASP A 53 -20.85 -20.41 -10.37
CA ASP A 53 -20.17 -19.32 -11.07
C ASP A 53 -18.96 -19.75 -11.92
N LEU A 54 -18.88 -21.04 -12.28
CA LEU A 54 -17.79 -21.62 -13.08
C LEU A 54 -16.40 -21.40 -12.44
N GLY A 55 -16.40 -21.41 -11.10
CA GLY A 55 -15.23 -21.24 -10.25
C GLY A 55 -14.77 -19.80 -10.06
N LEU A 56 -13.69 -19.65 -9.27
CA LEU A 56 -13.19 -18.36 -8.80
C LEU A 56 -12.97 -17.33 -9.92
N LYS A 57 -12.51 -17.79 -11.09
CA LYS A 57 -12.32 -16.93 -12.26
C LYS A 57 -13.63 -16.32 -12.77
N GLY A 58 -14.65 -17.15 -12.99
CA GLY A 58 -15.95 -16.67 -13.47
C GLY A 58 -16.64 -15.78 -12.44
N PHE A 59 -16.48 -16.11 -11.16
CA PHE A 59 -16.99 -15.32 -10.05
C PHE A 59 -16.42 -13.90 -10.00
N ALA A 60 -15.11 -13.75 -10.24
CA ALA A 60 -14.42 -12.47 -10.29
C ALA A 60 -14.67 -11.67 -11.58
N HIS A 61 -15.49 -12.16 -12.51
CA HIS A 61 -15.90 -11.42 -13.71
C HIS A 61 -17.22 -10.67 -13.54
N GLY A 62 -17.64 -10.37 -12.30
CA GLY A 62 -18.88 -9.65 -12.00
C GLY A 62 -19.03 -8.35 -12.80
N TYR A 63 -17.95 -7.58 -12.94
CA TYR A 63 -17.92 -6.33 -13.70
C TYR A 63 -18.21 -6.51 -15.19
N ARG A 64 -18.19 -7.72 -15.75
CA ARG A 64 -18.52 -7.98 -17.16
C ARG A 64 -20.02 -8.04 -17.43
N TYR A 65 -20.85 -8.08 -16.38
CA TYR A 65 -22.29 -8.15 -16.53
C TYR A 65 -23.08 -7.32 -15.51
N PHE A 66 -22.48 -6.91 -14.39
CA PHE A 66 -23.00 -5.84 -13.53
C PHE A 66 -22.53 -4.46 -14.00
N GLY A 67 -23.28 -3.42 -13.66
CA GLY A 67 -23.09 -2.07 -14.19
C GLY A 67 -23.67 -1.93 -15.60
N MET A 68 -23.12 -0.99 -16.38
CA MET A 68 -23.63 -0.63 -17.71
C MET A 68 -22.71 -1.15 -18.81
N HIS A 69 -23.27 -1.94 -19.73
CA HIS A 69 -22.56 -2.60 -20.81
C HIS A 69 -23.13 -2.21 -22.16
N ILE A 70 -22.33 -1.54 -22.99
CA ILE A 70 -22.67 -1.22 -24.37
C ILE A 70 -22.12 -2.34 -25.27
N HIS A 71 -23.02 -3.01 -25.98
CA HIS A 71 -22.69 -4.16 -26.84
C HIS A 71 -22.26 -3.73 -28.24
N HIS A 72 -21.69 -4.66 -29.01
CA HIS A 72 -21.25 -4.41 -30.39
C HIS A 72 -22.41 -4.00 -31.33
N ASP A 73 -23.61 -4.49 -31.08
CA ASP A 73 -24.82 -4.08 -31.81
C ASP A 73 -25.40 -2.73 -31.33
N LYS A 74 -24.70 -2.06 -30.40
CA LYS A 74 -25.05 -0.78 -29.76
C LYS A 74 -26.26 -0.84 -28.83
N SER A 75 -26.77 -2.05 -28.53
CA SER A 75 -27.70 -2.23 -27.43
C SER A 75 -26.98 -2.05 -26.09
N VAL A 76 -27.74 -1.81 -25.03
CA VAL A 76 -27.19 -1.60 -23.68
C VAL A 76 -27.85 -2.56 -22.72
N THR A 77 -27.05 -3.25 -21.91
CA THR A 77 -27.53 -3.99 -20.74
C THR A 77 -27.02 -3.29 -19.49
N CYS A 78 -27.94 -2.99 -18.56
CA CYS A 78 -27.61 -2.50 -17.23
C CYS A 78 -28.04 -3.54 -16.21
N ARG A 79 -27.21 -3.85 -15.22
CA ARG A 79 -27.58 -4.78 -14.14
C ARG A 79 -27.06 -4.33 -12.80
N GLU A 80 -27.91 -4.44 -11.77
CA GLU A 80 -27.61 -4.04 -10.40
C GLU A 80 -28.06 -5.08 -9.39
N TRP A 81 -27.44 -5.09 -8.21
CA TRP A 81 -27.88 -5.89 -7.07
C TRP A 81 -28.41 -4.96 -5.98
N ALA A 82 -29.73 -5.01 -5.76
CA ALA A 82 -30.45 -4.14 -4.84
C ALA A 82 -31.58 -4.95 -4.19
N PRO A 83 -31.27 -5.93 -3.34
CA PRO A 83 -32.21 -6.99 -2.96
C PRO A 83 -33.47 -6.47 -2.26
N TRP A 84 -33.36 -5.34 -1.56
CA TRP A 84 -34.46 -4.72 -0.84
C TRP A 84 -35.14 -3.58 -1.59
N ALA A 85 -34.74 -3.26 -2.81
CA ALA A 85 -35.44 -2.30 -3.65
C ALA A 85 -36.79 -2.86 -4.16
N ASP A 86 -37.82 -2.03 -4.19
CA ASP A 86 -39.10 -2.34 -4.82
C ASP A 86 -39.01 -2.21 -6.34
N GLU A 87 -38.44 -1.11 -6.81
CA GLU A 87 -38.28 -0.78 -8.23
C GLU A 87 -36.92 -0.09 -8.45
N VAL A 88 -36.30 -0.34 -9.60
CA VAL A 88 -35.05 0.32 -10.01
C VAL A 88 -35.26 0.90 -11.41
N TYR A 89 -34.77 2.12 -11.64
CA TYR A 89 -34.85 2.82 -12.92
C TYR A 89 -33.51 3.42 -13.31
N LEU A 90 -33.26 3.51 -14.62
CA LEU A 90 -32.15 4.27 -15.18
C LEU A 90 -32.64 5.65 -15.60
N VAL A 91 -31.92 6.70 -15.22
CA VAL A 91 -32.23 8.08 -15.60
C VAL A 91 -30.97 8.78 -16.07
N GLY A 92 -31.09 9.74 -16.98
CA GLY A 92 -29.95 10.53 -17.43
C GLY A 92 -30.31 11.47 -18.57
N GLU A 93 -29.29 12.05 -19.19
CA GLU A 93 -29.47 12.96 -20.32
C GLU A 93 -30.21 12.29 -21.49
N PHE A 94 -29.91 11.01 -21.74
CA PHE A 94 -30.49 10.22 -22.82
C PHE A 94 -32.02 10.13 -22.80
N ASN A 95 -32.64 10.27 -21.61
CA ASN A 95 -34.10 10.20 -21.45
C ASN A 95 -34.71 11.49 -20.89
N ASN A 96 -34.00 12.63 -21.04
CA ASN A 96 -34.39 13.94 -20.51
C ASN A 96 -34.72 13.88 -19.00
N TRP A 97 -33.94 13.12 -18.24
CA TRP A 97 -34.13 12.94 -16.80
C TRP A 97 -35.50 12.38 -16.39
N ASN A 98 -36.18 11.65 -17.28
CA ASN A 98 -37.45 11.01 -16.95
C ASN A 98 -37.23 9.82 -16.01
N ARG A 99 -37.63 9.99 -14.75
CA ARG A 99 -37.37 9.08 -13.63
C ARG A 99 -38.05 7.71 -13.73
N THR A 100 -39.04 7.53 -14.60
CA THR A 100 -39.88 6.32 -14.63
C THR A 100 -39.89 5.60 -15.98
N SER A 101 -39.21 6.15 -16.99
CA SER A 101 -39.32 5.65 -18.37
C SER A 101 -38.53 4.37 -18.65
N HIS A 102 -37.45 4.12 -17.89
CA HIS A 102 -36.53 2.99 -18.11
C HIS A 102 -36.41 2.13 -16.85
N GLN A 103 -37.46 1.36 -16.55
CA GLN A 103 -37.53 0.47 -15.39
C GLN A 103 -36.75 -0.82 -15.63
N PHE A 104 -35.98 -1.26 -14.64
CA PHE A 104 -35.34 -2.57 -14.64
C PHE A 104 -36.36 -3.67 -14.30
N GLY A 105 -36.24 -4.82 -14.97
CA GLY A 105 -36.92 -6.04 -14.57
C GLY A 105 -36.23 -6.68 -13.37
N ARG A 106 -37.01 -7.10 -12.37
CA ARG A 106 -36.49 -7.85 -11.22
C ARG A 106 -36.16 -9.27 -11.65
N LEU A 107 -34.95 -9.71 -11.30
CA LEU A 107 -34.45 -11.07 -11.46
C LEU A 107 -34.44 -11.79 -10.11
N ASP A 108 -34.06 -13.07 -10.13
CA ASP A 108 -33.84 -13.83 -8.91
C ASP A 108 -32.70 -13.22 -8.06
N PHE A 109 -32.69 -13.57 -6.77
CA PHE A 109 -31.66 -13.16 -5.81
C PHE A 109 -31.51 -11.64 -5.65
N GLY A 110 -32.56 -10.86 -5.91
CA GLY A 110 -32.55 -9.42 -5.69
C GLY A 110 -31.76 -8.62 -6.73
N LYS A 111 -31.48 -9.25 -7.88
CA LYS A 111 -30.83 -8.59 -9.02
C LYS A 111 -31.87 -7.88 -9.88
N PHE A 112 -31.46 -6.84 -10.58
CA PHE A 112 -32.29 -6.05 -11.48
C PHE A 112 -31.58 -5.90 -12.81
N GLU A 113 -32.28 -6.04 -13.93
CA GLU A 113 -31.72 -5.88 -15.27
C GLU A 113 -32.60 -5.02 -16.17
N LEU A 114 -31.96 -4.13 -16.94
CA LEU A 114 -32.56 -3.35 -17.99
C LEU A 114 -31.82 -3.61 -19.29
N TRP A 115 -32.56 -4.00 -20.33
CA TRP A 115 -32.05 -4.06 -21.71
C TRP A 115 -32.66 -2.93 -22.53
N MET A 116 -31.81 -2.17 -23.23
CA MET A 116 -32.22 -1.09 -24.12
C MET A 116 -31.73 -1.38 -25.55
N PRO A 117 -32.64 -1.43 -26.55
CA PRO A 117 -32.24 -1.56 -27.94
C PRO A 117 -31.53 -0.28 -28.42
N PRO A 118 -30.78 -0.33 -29.53
CA PRO A 118 -30.30 0.88 -30.20
C PRO A 118 -31.45 1.82 -30.56
N ASN A 119 -31.15 3.12 -30.70
CA ASN A 119 -32.09 4.10 -31.23
C ASN A 119 -32.55 3.74 -32.64
N ASN A 120 -33.68 4.31 -33.09
CA ASN A 120 -34.24 4.05 -34.42
C ASN A 120 -33.29 4.40 -35.58
N ASP A 121 -32.34 5.31 -35.35
CA ASP A 121 -31.28 5.69 -36.31
C ASP A 121 -30.04 4.79 -36.24
N GLY A 122 -30.06 3.76 -35.40
CA GLY A 122 -28.97 2.82 -35.18
C GLY A 122 -27.83 3.37 -34.33
N THR A 123 -28.02 4.47 -33.60
CA THR A 123 -27.08 4.98 -32.58
C THR A 123 -27.28 4.30 -31.23
N CYS A 124 -26.26 4.34 -30.36
CA CYS A 124 -26.42 3.86 -28.99
C CYS A 124 -27.27 4.84 -28.18
N VAL A 125 -28.10 4.31 -27.27
CA VAL A 125 -28.93 5.10 -26.36
C VAL A 125 -28.06 5.92 -25.39
N LEU A 126 -26.98 5.31 -24.90
CA LEU A 126 -26.02 5.98 -24.02
C LEU A 126 -24.84 6.48 -24.84
N THR A 127 -24.49 7.76 -24.68
CA THR A 127 -23.34 8.37 -25.34
C THR A 127 -22.19 8.52 -24.36
N HIS A 128 -20.96 8.43 -24.85
CA HIS A 128 -19.77 8.69 -24.04
C HIS A 128 -19.87 10.05 -23.34
N LEU A 129 -19.54 10.09 -22.04
CA LEU A 129 -19.59 11.25 -21.15
C LEU A 129 -20.99 11.80 -20.85
N SER A 130 -22.05 11.14 -21.30
CA SER A 130 -23.41 11.51 -20.85
C SER A 130 -23.61 11.16 -19.38
N GLU A 131 -24.34 12.02 -18.67
CA GLU A 131 -24.67 11.82 -17.26
C GLU A 131 -25.81 10.81 -17.09
N VAL A 132 -25.64 9.89 -16.13
CA VAL A 132 -26.61 8.86 -15.75
C VAL A 132 -26.71 8.73 -14.23
N LYS A 133 -27.85 8.24 -13.74
CA LYS A 133 -28.09 7.87 -12.34
C LYS A 133 -29.07 6.71 -12.26
N LEU A 134 -29.09 6.06 -11.10
CA LEU A 134 -30.13 5.10 -10.73
C LEU A 134 -31.18 5.80 -9.86
N ILE A 135 -32.45 5.50 -10.11
CA ILE A 135 -33.53 5.81 -9.17
C ILE A 135 -33.98 4.49 -8.53
N ILE A 136 -33.94 4.44 -7.20
CA ILE A 136 -34.37 3.28 -6.43
C ILE A 136 -35.62 3.66 -5.64
N LYS A 137 -36.68 2.87 -5.80
CA LYS A 137 -37.84 2.91 -4.92
C LYS A 137 -37.57 2.01 -3.73
N THR A 138 -37.45 2.63 -2.56
CA THR A 138 -37.27 1.93 -1.28
C THR A 138 -38.57 1.27 -0.84
N GLN A 139 -38.49 0.34 0.12
CA GLN A 139 -39.68 -0.31 0.71
C GLN A 139 -40.62 0.67 1.42
N GLN A 140 -40.10 1.84 1.83
CA GLN A 140 -40.88 2.93 2.40
C GLN A 140 -41.66 3.72 1.32
N GLY A 141 -41.49 3.39 0.04
CA GLY A 141 -42.10 4.06 -1.10
C GLY A 141 -41.37 5.34 -1.55
N GLU A 142 -40.22 5.65 -0.96
CA GLU A 142 -39.40 6.81 -1.35
C GLU A 142 -38.55 6.51 -2.59
N TYR A 143 -38.45 7.48 -3.49
CA TYR A 143 -37.56 7.41 -4.65
C TYR A 143 -36.24 8.13 -4.36
N VAL A 144 -35.15 7.37 -4.27
CA VAL A 144 -33.80 7.87 -3.97
C VAL A 144 -32.88 7.78 -5.18
N GLU A 145 -31.95 8.71 -5.32
CA GLU A 145 -30.95 8.74 -6.40
C GLU A 145 -29.65 8.07 -5.94
N ARG A 146 -29.03 7.26 -6.81
CA ARG A 146 -27.75 6.58 -6.55
C ARG A 146 -26.86 6.57 -7.78
N ILE A 147 -25.56 6.48 -7.53
CA ILE A 147 -24.56 6.04 -8.50
C ILE A 147 -24.53 4.50 -8.48
N SER A 148 -24.27 3.88 -9.64
CA SER A 148 -24.05 2.43 -9.72
C SER A 148 -22.83 2.02 -8.87
N PRO A 149 -22.92 0.97 -8.04
CA PRO A 149 -21.76 0.37 -7.35
C PRO A 149 -20.63 -0.02 -8.32
N TRP A 150 -20.98 -0.28 -9.58
CA TRP A 150 -20.10 -0.70 -10.66
C TRP A 150 -19.73 0.44 -11.62
N ALA A 151 -19.98 1.70 -11.22
CA ALA A 151 -19.59 2.86 -12.01
C ALA A 151 -18.07 2.87 -12.26
N THR A 152 -17.68 2.97 -13.53
CA THR A 152 -16.27 3.00 -13.96
C THR A 152 -15.70 4.40 -14.05
N TYR A 153 -16.57 5.43 -14.05
CA TYR A 153 -16.17 6.82 -14.03
C TYR A 153 -17.27 7.70 -13.42
N VAL A 154 -16.88 8.49 -12.44
CA VAL A 154 -17.72 9.52 -11.82
C VAL A 154 -16.90 10.79 -11.78
N VAL A 155 -17.53 11.97 -11.77
CA VAL A 155 -16.80 13.25 -11.77
C VAL A 155 -17.28 14.16 -10.66
N GLU A 156 -16.34 14.92 -10.10
CA GLU A 156 -16.65 15.99 -9.14
C GLU A 156 -17.58 17.03 -9.81
N PRO A 157 -18.60 17.53 -9.11
CA PRO A 157 -19.44 18.59 -9.63
C PRO A 157 -18.62 19.86 -9.91
N SER A 158 -19.07 20.66 -10.88
CA SER A 158 -18.44 21.96 -11.13
C SER A 158 -18.60 22.89 -9.93
N LYS A 159 -17.70 23.87 -9.76
CA LYS A 159 -17.80 24.86 -8.67
C LYS A 159 -19.10 25.68 -8.69
N GLU A 160 -19.79 25.70 -9.83
CA GLU A 160 -21.05 26.40 -10.06
C GLU A 160 -22.27 25.53 -9.72
N ASP A 161 -22.08 24.24 -9.49
CA ASP A 161 -23.14 23.30 -9.12
C ASP A 161 -23.40 23.38 -7.61
N ASP A 162 -24.58 23.85 -7.24
CA ASP A 162 -25.01 23.96 -5.85
C ASP A 162 -25.07 22.61 -5.13
N ASN A 163 -25.16 21.49 -5.87
CA ASN A 163 -25.52 20.20 -5.30
C ASN A 163 -24.35 19.36 -4.76
N LYS A 164 -23.08 19.77 -4.90
CA LYS A 164 -21.86 19.14 -4.31
C LYS A 164 -21.73 17.59 -4.34
N VAL A 165 -22.53 16.89 -5.15
CA VAL A 165 -22.57 15.43 -5.27
C VAL A 165 -21.93 15.02 -6.58
N TYR A 166 -21.13 13.95 -6.56
CA TYR A 166 -20.51 13.41 -7.76
C TYR A 166 -21.53 12.92 -8.79
N LYS A 167 -21.11 12.94 -10.06
CA LYS A 167 -21.96 12.57 -11.20
C LYS A 167 -21.39 11.35 -11.90
N GLN A 168 -22.20 10.32 -12.13
CA GLN A 168 -21.77 9.18 -12.93
C GLN A 168 -21.85 9.53 -14.42
N LEU A 169 -20.72 9.37 -15.13
CA LEU A 169 -20.65 9.57 -16.56
C LEU A 169 -20.43 8.23 -17.27
N VAL A 170 -21.03 8.07 -18.43
CA VAL A 170 -20.83 6.87 -19.25
C VAL A 170 -19.41 6.87 -19.84
N TRP A 171 -18.55 5.99 -19.32
CA TRP A 171 -17.20 5.79 -19.86
C TRP A 171 -17.20 4.72 -20.95
N HIS A 172 -17.32 5.15 -22.20
CA HIS A 172 -17.23 4.31 -23.39
C HIS A 172 -16.59 5.11 -24.53
N PRO A 173 -15.29 5.46 -24.42
CA PRO A 173 -14.62 6.25 -25.44
C PRO A 173 -14.70 5.53 -26.80
N PRO A 174 -14.85 6.27 -27.91
CA PRO A 174 -14.87 5.66 -29.24
C PRO A 174 -13.56 4.94 -29.52
N ALA A 175 -13.58 3.94 -30.41
CA ALA A 175 -12.43 3.04 -30.62
C ALA A 175 -11.11 3.73 -31.01
N HIS A 176 -11.16 4.95 -31.55
CA HIS A 176 -9.96 5.75 -31.91
C HIS A 176 -9.42 6.61 -30.76
N GLU A 177 -10.18 6.78 -29.67
CA GLU A 177 -9.78 7.51 -28.46
C GLU A 177 -9.43 6.56 -27.31
N LYS A 178 -9.87 5.30 -27.37
CA LYS A 178 -9.56 4.28 -26.35
C LYS A 178 -8.07 4.04 -26.23
N TYR A 179 -7.53 4.15 -25.02
CA TYR A 179 -6.13 3.84 -24.75
C TYR A 179 -5.85 2.33 -24.90
N LEU A 180 -4.76 2.00 -25.58
CA LEU A 180 -4.26 0.64 -25.74
C LEU A 180 -2.85 0.56 -25.17
N PHE A 181 -2.64 -0.35 -24.21
CA PHE A 181 -1.33 -0.60 -23.63
C PHE A 181 -0.32 -0.99 -24.71
N THR A 182 0.86 -0.38 -24.63
CA THR A 182 1.97 -0.65 -25.56
C THR A 182 3.07 -1.48 -24.92
N GLN A 183 3.14 -1.48 -23.59
CA GLN A 183 4.10 -2.23 -22.80
C GLN A 183 3.48 -3.52 -22.25
N LYS A 184 4.37 -4.45 -21.88
CA LYS A 184 4.01 -5.63 -21.11
C LYS A 184 4.33 -5.37 -19.64
N ARG A 185 3.69 -6.14 -18.76
CA ARG A 185 4.07 -6.18 -17.35
C ARG A 185 5.58 -6.48 -17.20
N PRO A 186 6.28 -5.77 -16.30
CA PRO A 186 7.66 -6.07 -15.98
C PRO A 186 7.81 -7.46 -15.34
N VAL A 187 9.06 -7.92 -15.25
CA VAL A 187 9.39 -9.18 -14.55
C VAL A 187 9.24 -8.97 -13.05
N LYS A 188 8.64 -9.95 -12.34
CA LYS A 188 8.51 -9.90 -10.87
C LYS A 188 9.90 -9.70 -10.22
N PRO A 189 10.13 -8.61 -9.48
CA PRO A 189 11.43 -8.35 -8.87
C PRO A 189 11.71 -9.34 -7.73
N LYS A 190 12.99 -9.63 -7.48
CA LYS A 190 13.41 -10.57 -6.40
C LYS A 190 13.13 -10.00 -5.00
N SER A 191 13.34 -8.70 -4.84
CA SER A 191 13.03 -7.88 -3.68
C SER A 191 12.34 -6.60 -4.15
N LEU A 192 11.45 -6.05 -3.32
CA LEU A 192 10.76 -4.81 -3.65
C LEU A 192 11.49 -3.61 -3.05
N ARG A 193 11.70 -2.59 -3.88
CA ARG A 193 12.06 -1.23 -3.49
C ARG A 193 10.93 -0.34 -3.98
N ILE A 194 10.01 -0.06 -3.06
CA ILE A 194 8.69 0.53 -3.31
C ILE A 194 8.77 2.04 -3.12
N TYR A 195 8.31 2.78 -4.10
CA TYR A 195 8.10 4.22 -4.00
C TYR A 195 6.59 4.49 -3.84
N GLU A 196 6.17 4.83 -2.63
CA GLU A 196 4.77 5.11 -2.27
C GLU A 196 4.38 6.52 -2.68
N CYS A 197 3.24 6.64 -3.37
CA CYS A 197 2.87 7.85 -4.09
C CYS A 197 1.38 8.16 -4.03
N HIS A 198 1.10 9.46 -4.08
CA HIS A 198 -0.23 10.00 -4.31
C HIS A 198 -0.18 11.01 -5.47
N ILE A 199 -0.94 10.73 -6.53
CA ILE A 199 -0.90 11.48 -7.80
C ILE A 199 -1.17 12.97 -7.59
N GLY A 200 -2.25 13.30 -6.88
CA GLY A 200 -2.72 14.68 -6.74
C GLY A 200 -1.76 15.63 -6.01
N ILE A 201 -0.80 15.14 -5.23
CA ILE A 201 0.14 16.00 -4.47
C ILE A 201 1.52 16.03 -5.12
N ALA A 202 1.74 15.29 -6.21
CA ALA A 202 3.06 15.08 -6.79
C ALA A 202 3.56 16.27 -7.64
N THR A 203 2.96 17.45 -7.50
CA THR A 203 3.36 18.66 -8.25
C THR A 203 4.03 19.69 -7.33
N ASN A 204 4.83 20.58 -7.92
CA ASN A 204 5.41 21.73 -7.21
C ASN A 204 4.37 22.79 -6.83
N GLU A 205 3.31 22.87 -7.62
CA GLU A 205 2.26 23.87 -7.50
C GLU A 205 1.23 23.43 -6.46
N PRO A 206 0.58 24.37 -5.74
CA PRO A 206 -0.50 24.06 -4.81
C PRO A 206 -1.80 23.77 -5.58
N LYS A 207 -1.82 22.66 -6.33
CA LYS A 207 -2.95 22.16 -7.12
C LYS A 207 -2.99 20.65 -7.09
N VAL A 208 -4.13 20.08 -7.50
CA VAL A 208 -4.22 18.65 -7.77
C VAL A 208 -3.45 18.33 -9.06
N GLY A 209 -2.45 17.46 -8.95
CA GLY A 209 -1.73 16.89 -10.10
C GLY A 209 -2.52 15.86 -10.88
N SER A 210 -2.20 15.72 -12.16
CA SER A 210 -2.82 14.76 -13.09
C SER A 210 -2.02 13.48 -13.26
N TYR A 211 -2.69 12.42 -13.74
CA TYR A 211 -2.04 11.15 -14.12
C TYR A 211 -0.95 11.37 -15.17
N LYS A 212 -1.19 12.22 -16.17
CA LYS A 212 -0.19 12.55 -17.21
C LYS A 212 1.01 13.28 -16.64
N GLU A 213 0.79 14.29 -15.80
CA GLU A 213 1.91 15.01 -15.16
C GLU A 213 2.76 14.06 -14.30
N PHE A 214 2.15 13.13 -13.57
CA PHE A 214 2.88 12.13 -12.81
C PHE A 214 3.66 11.17 -13.72
N ALA A 215 3.01 10.68 -14.78
CA ALA A 215 3.63 9.77 -15.74
C ALA A 215 4.86 10.39 -16.41
N ASP A 216 4.76 11.65 -16.83
CA ASP A 216 5.81 12.32 -17.59
C ASP A 216 6.94 12.86 -16.70
N ASN A 217 6.63 13.31 -15.48
CA ASN A 217 7.59 14.06 -14.66
C ASN A 217 8.08 13.31 -13.42
N VAL A 218 7.31 12.35 -12.89
CA VAL A 218 7.59 11.69 -11.61
C VAL A 218 8.09 10.26 -11.83
N ILE A 219 7.47 9.48 -12.72
CA ILE A 219 7.95 8.12 -13.05
C ILE A 219 9.43 8.09 -13.44
N PRO A 220 9.95 8.98 -14.32
CA PRO A 220 11.37 8.99 -14.65
C PRO A 220 12.27 9.24 -13.43
N ARG A 221 11.81 10.05 -12.46
CA ARG A 221 12.54 10.32 -11.21
C ARG A 221 12.60 9.07 -10.34
N ILE A 222 11.48 8.37 -10.19
CA ILE A 222 11.39 7.12 -9.42
C ILE A 222 12.36 6.08 -9.98
N ALA A 223 12.33 5.86 -11.30
CA ALA A 223 13.24 4.94 -11.97
C ALA A 223 14.72 5.35 -11.81
N ALA A 224 15.02 6.64 -11.94
CA ALA A 224 16.38 7.17 -11.77
C ALA A 224 16.92 7.00 -10.33
N GLN A 225 16.04 6.96 -9.32
CA GLN A 225 16.39 6.70 -7.92
C GLN A 225 16.61 5.21 -7.61
N GLY A 226 16.43 4.30 -8.58
CA GLY A 226 16.70 2.86 -8.42
C GLY A 226 15.57 2.06 -7.75
N TYR A 227 14.40 2.68 -7.52
CA TYR A 227 13.19 1.94 -7.14
C TYR A 227 12.74 1.05 -8.30
N ASN A 228 12.16 -0.10 -7.98
CA ASN A 228 11.66 -1.07 -8.97
C ASN A 228 10.14 -1.27 -8.89
N SER A 229 9.49 -0.57 -7.95
CA SER A 229 8.05 -0.66 -7.76
C SER A 229 7.47 0.66 -7.26
N ILE A 230 6.20 0.90 -7.57
CA ILE A 230 5.40 2.05 -7.14
C ILE A 230 4.20 1.51 -6.36
N GLN A 231 3.91 2.08 -5.20
CA GLN A 231 2.63 1.91 -4.51
C GLN A 231 1.76 3.13 -4.79
N LEU A 232 0.68 2.97 -5.57
CA LEU A 232 -0.24 4.05 -5.91
C LEU A 232 -1.42 4.11 -4.93
N MET A 233 -1.42 5.16 -4.13
CA MET A 233 -2.48 5.49 -3.19
C MET A 233 -3.62 6.27 -3.87
N ALA A 234 -4.80 6.24 -3.25
CA ALA A 234 -5.93 7.10 -3.59
C ALA A 234 -6.43 7.02 -5.04
N ILE A 235 -6.33 5.85 -5.68
CA ILE A 235 -6.80 5.63 -7.05
C ILE A 235 -8.28 5.27 -7.10
N MET A 236 -8.77 4.43 -6.18
CA MET A 236 -10.20 4.17 -6.04
C MET A 236 -10.89 5.49 -5.70
N GLU A 237 -12.00 5.79 -6.39
CA GLU A 237 -12.63 7.09 -6.25
C GLU A 237 -13.15 7.33 -4.83
N HIS A 238 -12.92 8.54 -4.34
CA HIS A 238 -13.24 8.97 -2.98
C HIS A 238 -13.69 10.43 -3.02
N ALA A 239 -14.89 10.75 -2.55
CA ALA A 239 -15.42 12.12 -2.63
C ALA A 239 -14.72 13.12 -1.69
N TYR A 240 -14.13 12.64 -0.58
CA TYR A 240 -13.42 13.50 0.37
C TYR A 240 -11.91 13.46 0.12
N TYR A 241 -11.36 14.48 -0.53
CA TYR A 241 -9.94 14.49 -0.93
C TYR A 241 -8.96 14.38 0.25
N ALA A 242 -9.29 15.00 1.39
CA ALA A 242 -8.46 14.92 2.60
C ALA A 242 -8.56 13.57 3.34
N SER A 243 -9.38 12.63 2.88
CA SER A 243 -9.31 11.23 3.33
C SER A 243 -8.07 10.50 2.84
N PHE A 244 -7.30 11.11 1.95
CA PHE A 244 -6.11 10.53 1.35
C PHE A 244 -6.37 9.24 0.55
N GLY A 245 -7.62 9.03 0.11
CA GLY A 245 -8.05 7.82 -0.60
C GLY A 245 -8.79 6.80 0.25
N TYR A 246 -8.76 6.93 1.58
CA TYR A 246 -9.32 5.91 2.48
C TYR A 246 -10.86 5.93 2.52
N GLN A 247 -11.52 7.03 2.19
CA GLN A 247 -12.99 7.12 2.18
C GLN A 247 -13.56 6.83 0.79
N VAL A 248 -13.41 5.58 0.32
CA VAL A 248 -13.84 5.16 -1.03
C VAL A 248 -15.36 5.26 -1.19
N THR A 249 -15.79 5.82 -2.32
CA THR A 249 -17.19 6.01 -2.69
C THR A 249 -17.59 5.17 -3.90
N SER A 250 -16.75 5.10 -4.95
CA SER A 250 -17.00 4.34 -6.18
C SER A 250 -15.83 3.40 -6.48
N PHE A 251 -16.00 2.11 -6.14
CA PHE A 251 -14.91 1.15 -6.07
C PHE A 251 -14.30 0.79 -7.43
N PHE A 252 -15.06 0.87 -8.52
CA PHE A 252 -14.58 0.54 -9.88
C PHE A 252 -14.10 1.77 -10.66
N ALA A 253 -14.26 2.97 -10.10
CA ALA A 253 -13.88 4.22 -10.73
C ALA A 253 -12.44 4.60 -10.36
N ALA A 254 -11.63 4.87 -11.38
CA ALA A 254 -10.38 5.60 -11.18
C ALA A 254 -10.71 7.06 -10.84
N SER A 255 -10.09 7.58 -9.77
CA SER A 255 -10.35 8.92 -9.24
C SER A 255 -10.24 9.97 -10.35
N SER A 256 -11.33 10.69 -10.58
CA SER A 256 -11.45 11.64 -11.70
C SER A 256 -10.67 12.92 -11.47
N ARG A 257 -10.27 13.18 -10.22
CA ARG A 257 -9.51 14.39 -9.86
C ARG A 257 -8.18 14.48 -10.59
N TYR A 258 -7.60 13.33 -10.96
CA TYR A 258 -6.30 13.27 -11.61
C TYR A 258 -6.41 13.12 -13.13
N GLY A 259 -7.61 12.91 -13.66
CA GLY A 259 -7.82 12.67 -15.08
C GLY A 259 -8.77 11.51 -15.36
N THR A 260 -8.73 11.02 -16.60
CA THR A 260 -9.64 9.96 -17.06
C THR A 260 -9.10 8.55 -16.79
N PRO A 261 -9.94 7.50 -16.86
CA PRO A 261 -9.50 6.11 -16.79
C PRO A 261 -8.38 5.77 -17.78
N ASP A 262 -8.44 6.33 -19.00
CA ASP A 262 -7.42 6.07 -20.02
C ASP A 262 -6.10 6.81 -19.73
N GLU A 263 -6.13 7.91 -18.98
CA GLU A 263 -4.91 8.58 -18.50
C GLU A 263 -4.24 7.81 -17.35
N LEU A 264 -5.02 7.10 -16.52
CA LEU A 264 -4.44 6.13 -15.58
C LEU A 264 -3.77 4.97 -16.33
N LYS A 265 -4.39 4.41 -17.38
CA LYS A 265 -3.75 3.39 -18.22
C LYS A 265 -2.44 3.89 -18.82
N TYR A 266 -2.42 5.13 -19.32
CA TYR A 266 -1.21 5.78 -19.79
C TYR A 266 -0.12 5.80 -18.70
N LEU A 267 -0.45 6.21 -17.48
CA LEU A 267 0.49 6.21 -16.37
C LEU A 267 1.08 4.82 -16.12
N ILE A 268 0.25 3.78 -16.04
CA ILE A 268 0.72 2.40 -15.82
C ILE A 268 1.61 1.93 -16.97
N ASP A 269 1.24 2.24 -18.22
CA ASP A 269 2.03 1.89 -19.41
C ASP A 269 3.41 2.58 -19.39
N ILE A 270 3.48 3.83 -18.94
CA ILE A 270 4.75 4.54 -18.75
C ILE A 270 5.55 3.93 -17.59
N ALA A 271 4.93 3.55 -16.47
CA ALA A 271 5.64 2.86 -15.39
C ALA A 271 6.26 1.54 -15.89
N HIS A 272 5.51 0.75 -16.64
CA HIS A 272 5.97 -0.50 -17.24
C HIS A 272 7.08 -0.28 -18.26
N LYS A 273 7.07 0.84 -19.01
CA LYS A 273 8.18 1.22 -19.90
C LYS A 273 9.50 1.43 -19.16
N TYR A 274 9.44 1.84 -17.90
CA TYR A 274 10.60 2.00 -17.00
C TYR A 274 10.88 0.75 -16.16
N ASP A 275 10.28 -0.40 -16.50
CA ASP A 275 10.39 -1.66 -15.77
C ASP A 275 9.94 -1.57 -14.29
N LEU A 276 8.99 -0.69 -13.97
CA LEU A 276 8.47 -0.52 -12.62
C LEU A 276 7.20 -1.36 -12.39
N TYR A 277 7.22 -2.22 -11.37
CA TYR A 277 6.01 -2.85 -10.84
C TYR A 277 5.07 -1.79 -10.29
N VAL A 278 3.77 -1.84 -10.59
CA VAL A 278 2.79 -0.91 -10.01
C VAL A 278 1.78 -1.64 -9.16
N LEU A 279 1.76 -1.32 -7.87
CA LEU A 279 0.82 -1.83 -6.88
C LEU A 279 -0.26 -0.79 -6.63
N LEU A 280 -1.50 -1.25 -6.40
CA LEU A 280 -2.65 -0.41 -6.06
C LEU A 280 -2.98 -0.53 -4.57
N ASP A 281 -3.28 0.58 -3.91
CA ASP A 281 -3.99 0.58 -2.64
C ASP A 281 -5.44 0.14 -2.82
N VAL A 282 -5.82 -0.93 -2.12
CA VAL A 282 -7.15 -1.50 -2.13
C VAL A 282 -7.76 -1.32 -0.74
N VAL A 283 -8.77 -0.46 -0.67
CA VAL A 283 -9.50 -0.17 0.56
C VAL A 283 -10.76 -1.02 0.59
N HIS A 284 -10.62 -2.28 0.97
CA HIS A 284 -11.73 -3.22 1.16
C HIS A 284 -12.10 -3.44 2.63
N SER A 285 -11.44 -2.72 3.55
CA SER A 285 -11.74 -2.75 4.98
C SER A 285 -13.03 -2.03 5.34
N HIS A 286 -13.40 -1.00 4.58
CA HIS A 286 -14.59 -0.20 4.82
C HIS A 286 -15.01 0.57 3.56
N ALA A 287 -16.13 1.28 3.64
CA ALA A 287 -16.58 2.24 2.62
C ALA A 287 -17.04 3.55 3.27
N SER A 288 -17.04 4.63 2.50
CA SER A 288 -17.57 5.92 2.95
C SER A 288 -19.05 5.83 3.35
N LYS A 289 -19.45 6.62 4.35
CA LYS A 289 -20.86 6.82 4.73
C LYS A 289 -21.66 7.67 3.74
N ASN A 290 -21.04 8.19 2.69
CA ASN A 290 -21.72 8.94 1.64
C ASN A 290 -22.85 8.13 1.00
N VAL A 291 -24.07 8.69 1.02
CA VAL A 291 -25.30 8.04 0.52
C VAL A 291 -25.61 8.41 -0.93
N LEU A 292 -25.31 9.65 -1.33
CA LEU A 292 -25.71 10.17 -2.65
C LEU A 292 -24.73 9.77 -3.76
N ASP A 293 -23.44 9.75 -3.44
CA ASP A 293 -22.33 9.45 -4.34
C ASP A 293 -21.48 8.25 -3.89
N GLY A 294 -21.88 7.56 -2.82
CA GLY A 294 -21.21 6.38 -2.30
C GLY A 294 -22.08 5.12 -2.30
N LEU A 295 -21.51 4.04 -1.78
CA LEU A 295 -22.15 2.72 -1.70
C LEU A 295 -23.16 2.63 -0.54
N ASN A 296 -23.13 3.58 0.41
CA ASN A 296 -23.97 3.54 1.60
C ASN A 296 -25.45 3.67 1.26
N LYS A 297 -26.29 2.84 1.90
CA LYS A 297 -27.73 2.81 1.68
C LYS A 297 -28.15 2.72 0.21
N PHE A 298 -27.40 1.93 -0.57
CA PHE A 298 -27.62 1.77 -2.01
C PHE A 298 -29.09 1.44 -2.31
N ASP A 299 -29.61 0.33 -1.78
CA ASP A 299 -31.01 -0.09 -1.98
C ASP A 299 -32.01 0.54 -0.99
N GLY A 300 -31.58 1.57 -0.25
CA GLY A 300 -32.36 2.22 0.81
C GLY A 300 -32.20 1.61 2.20
N THR A 301 -31.57 0.44 2.32
CA THR A 301 -31.32 -0.22 3.61
C THR A 301 -29.89 -0.01 4.10
N ASP A 302 -29.63 -0.20 5.39
CA ASP A 302 -28.26 -0.23 5.91
C ASP A 302 -27.56 -1.58 5.66
N GLY A 303 -28.28 -2.64 5.28
CA GLY A 303 -27.77 -4.03 5.23
C GLY A 303 -27.37 -4.60 3.87
N CYS A 304 -27.42 -3.82 2.77
CA CYS A 304 -27.11 -4.30 1.41
C CYS A 304 -25.67 -4.85 1.30
N PHE A 305 -24.67 -3.97 1.12
CA PHE A 305 -23.26 -4.36 1.05
C PHE A 305 -22.59 -4.52 2.43
N PHE A 306 -23.30 -4.14 3.48
CA PHE A 306 -22.74 -3.90 4.81
C PHE A 306 -23.49 -4.67 5.88
N HIS A 307 -22.87 -4.84 7.04
CA HIS A 307 -23.62 -5.30 8.20
C HIS A 307 -24.67 -4.26 8.64
N VAL A 308 -25.73 -4.72 9.31
CA VAL A 308 -26.79 -3.88 9.88
C VAL A 308 -26.42 -3.41 11.29
N GLY A 309 -26.85 -2.20 11.66
CA GLY A 309 -26.62 -1.63 13.00
C GLY A 309 -25.14 -1.44 13.33
N ASP A 310 -24.80 -1.54 14.62
CA ASP A 310 -23.46 -1.22 15.15
C ASP A 310 -22.34 -2.04 14.51
N ARG A 311 -22.59 -3.31 14.14
CA ARG A 311 -21.58 -4.15 13.43
C ARG A 311 -21.23 -3.59 12.04
N GLY A 312 -22.13 -2.81 11.44
CA GLY A 312 -21.96 -2.20 10.13
C GLY A 312 -21.27 -0.85 10.12
N GLU A 313 -20.76 -0.39 11.26
CA GLU A 313 -20.23 0.95 11.43
C GLU A 313 -18.86 0.96 12.12
N HIS A 314 -17.89 1.63 11.52
CA HIS A 314 -16.57 1.85 12.11
C HIS A 314 -16.54 3.20 12.83
N SER A 315 -16.72 3.19 14.16
CA SER A 315 -16.91 4.41 14.96
C SER A 315 -15.76 5.43 14.87
N LEU A 316 -14.50 4.97 14.82
CA LEU A 316 -13.33 5.87 14.76
C LEU A 316 -13.14 6.51 13.38
N TRP A 317 -13.53 5.81 12.32
CA TRP A 317 -13.33 6.27 10.94
C TRP A 317 -14.59 6.91 10.35
N ASP A 318 -15.72 6.85 11.07
CA ASP A 318 -17.04 7.28 10.60
C ASP A 318 -17.44 6.62 9.26
N SER A 319 -17.24 5.29 9.18
CA SER A 319 -17.35 4.52 7.92
C SER A 319 -18.33 3.35 8.02
N ARG A 320 -18.67 2.73 6.87
CA ARG A 320 -19.47 1.48 6.79
C ARG A 320 -18.57 0.25 6.66
N LEU A 321 -18.98 -0.86 7.29
CA LEU A 321 -18.22 -2.12 7.30
C LEU A 321 -18.93 -3.21 6.48
N PHE A 322 -18.19 -3.81 5.55
CA PHE A 322 -18.70 -4.82 4.62
C PHE A 322 -19.21 -6.06 5.35
N ASN A 323 -20.26 -6.67 4.80
CA ASN A 323 -20.66 -8.01 5.20
C ASN A 323 -19.95 -9.05 4.31
N TYR A 324 -18.75 -9.47 4.71
CA TYR A 324 -17.93 -10.42 3.94
C TYR A 324 -18.55 -11.82 3.81
N SER A 325 -19.61 -12.14 4.57
CA SER A 325 -20.34 -13.41 4.45
C SER A 325 -21.35 -13.43 3.30
N GLU A 326 -21.68 -12.26 2.74
CA GLU A 326 -22.68 -12.12 1.68
C GLU A 326 -22.10 -12.42 0.30
N TYR A 327 -22.82 -13.23 -0.49
CA TYR A 327 -22.30 -13.79 -1.75
C TYR A 327 -22.03 -12.70 -2.79
N GLU A 328 -22.93 -11.73 -2.91
CA GLU A 328 -22.75 -10.62 -3.87
C GLU A 328 -21.73 -9.58 -3.37
N VAL A 329 -21.47 -9.49 -2.06
CA VAL A 329 -20.35 -8.68 -1.52
C VAL A 329 -19.01 -9.32 -1.87
N LEU A 330 -18.87 -10.64 -1.68
CA LEU A 330 -17.69 -11.38 -2.15
C LEU A 330 -17.48 -11.18 -3.65
N ARG A 331 -18.54 -11.31 -4.44
CA ARG A 331 -18.47 -11.07 -5.90
C ARG A 331 -17.98 -9.67 -6.21
N PHE A 332 -18.55 -8.65 -5.57
CA PHE A 332 -18.19 -7.25 -5.76
C PHE A 332 -16.70 -7.01 -5.50
N LEU A 333 -16.21 -7.41 -4.33
CA LEU A 333 -14.83 -7.16 -3.89
C LEU A 333 -13.81 -7.99 -4.69
N LEU A 334 -14.08 -9.26 -4.99
CA LEU A 334 -13.18 -10.08 -5.81
C LEU A 334 -13.16 -9.64 -7.28
N SER A 335 -14.31 -9.20 -7.79
CA SER A 335 -14.39 -8.60 -9.13
C SER A 335 -13.64 -7.29 -9.21
N ASN A 336 -13.59 -6.52 -8.12
CA ASN A 336 -12.82 -5.29 -8.05
C ASN A 336 -11.31 -5.52 -8.20
N LEU A 337 -10.79 -6.54 -7.51
CA LEU A 337 -9.39 -6.94 -7.63
C LEU A 337 -9.06 -7.36 -9.08
N HIS A 338 -9.91 -8.21 -9.68
CA HIS A 338 -9.73 -8.63 -11.07
C HIS A 338 -9.86 -7.45 -12.05
N TRP A 339 -10.78 -6.52 -11.81
CA TRP A 339 -10.97 -5.32 -12.62
C TRP A 339 -9.70 -4.49 -12.70
N TYR A 340 -9.09 -4.13 -11.57
CA TYR A 340 -7.85 -3.35 -11.59
C TYR A 340 -6.66 -4.11 -12.19
N HIS A 341 -6.61 -5.43 -12.01
CA HIS A 341 -5.57 -6.25 -12.64
C HIS A 341 -5.74 -6.36 -14.15
N GLU A 342 -6.96 -6.50 -14.67
CA GLU A 342 -7.21 -6.69 -16.11
C GLU A 342 -7.32 -5.37 -16.88
N GLU A 343 -8.10 -4.40 -16.39
CA GLU A 343 -8.41 -3.16 -17.12
C GLU A 343 -7.24 -2.16 -17.09
N TYR A 344 -6.54 -2.07 -15.96
CA TYR A 344 -5.48 -1.07 -15.74
C TYR A 344 -4.08 -1.65 -15.69
N LEU A 345 -3.95 -2.98 -15.75
CA LEU A 345 -2.68 -3.68 -15.64
C LEU A 345 -1.89 -3.38 -14.35
N PHE A 346 -2.54 -3.28 -13.19
CA PHE A 346 -1.81 -3.27 -11.90
C PHE A 346 -1.14 -4.62 -11.61
N ASP A 347 0.10 -4.61 -11.14
CA ASP A 347 0.91 -5.81 -10.90
C ASP A 347 0.68 -6.44 -9.53
N GLY A 348 -0.10 -5.78 -8.67
CA GLY A 348 -0.39 -6.25 -7.32
C GLY A 348 -1.13 -5.21 -6.50
N PHE A 349 -1.28 -5.49 -5.20
CA PHE A 349 -2.14 -4.72 -4.31
C PHE A 349 -1.52 -4.59 -2.92
N ARG A 350 -1.73 -3.43 -2.29
CA ARG A 350 -1.70 -3.31 -0.83
C ARG A 350 -3.15 -3.30 -0.33
N PHE A 351 -3.47 -4.16 0.62
CA PHE A 351 -4.77 -4.16 1.29
C PHE A 351 -4.65 -3.31 2.55
N ASP A 352 -5.41 -2.22 2.59
CA ASP A 352 -5.37 -1.23 3.67
C ASP A 352 -6.38 -1.52 4.77
N GLY A 353 -5.98 -1.26 6.02
CA GLY A 353 -6.80 -1.52 7.19
C GLY A 353 -7.07 -3.00 7.45
N VAL A 354 -6.13 -3.91 7.13
CA VAL A 354 -6.31 -5.36 7.34
C VAL A 354 -6.58 -5.68 8.80
N THR A 355 -5.93 -5.00 9.75
CA THR A 355 -6.23 -5.15 11.19
C THR A 355 -7.72 -4.92 11.49
N SER A 356 -8.36 -3.91 10.86
CA SER A 356 -9.79 -3.65 11.04
C SER A 356 -10.68 -4.78 10.51
N MET A 357 -10.21 -5.52 9.51
CA MET A 357 -10.93 -6.65 8.91
C MET A 357 -10.75 -7.94 9.72
N LEU A 358 -9.62 -8.08 10.41
CA LEU A 358 -9.29 -9.28 11.17
C LEU A 358 -10.04 -9.40 12.48
N TYR A 359 -10.41 -8.27 13.10
CA TYR A 359 -10.98 -8.27 14.45
C TYR A 359 -12.29 -7.51 14.51
N HIS A 360 -13.25 -8.01 15.29
CA HIS A 360 -14.49 -7.31 15.61
C HIS A 360 -14.24 -6.04 16.45
N SER A 361 -13.15 -5.98 17.20
CA SER A 361 -12.66 -4.75 17.87
C SER A 361 -12.04 -3.73 16.90
N HIS A 362 -11.72 -4.17 15.68
CA HIS A 362 -10.93 -3.44 14.69
C HIS A 362 -9.51 -3.05 15.17
N GLY A 363 -9.02 -3.68 16.24
CA GLY A 363 -7.77 -3.31 16.90
C GLY A 363 -7.85 -2.01 17.72
N ILE A 364 -9.05 -1.41 17.87
CA ILE A 364 -9.23 -0.16 18.60
C ILE A 364 -9.07 -0.41 20.10
N GLY A 365 -8.10 0.28 20.71
CA GLY A 365 -7.83 0.17 22.15
C GLY A 365 -7.20 -1.17 22.56
N GLU A 366 -6.75 -1.97 21.59
CA GLU A 366 -6.08 -3.25 21.84
C GLU A 366 -4.56 -3.10 21.72
N GLY A 367 -3.84 -3.74 22.64
CA GLY A 367 -2.42 -3.95 22.53
C GLY A 367 -2.15 -5.41 22.17
N PHE A 368 -1.42 -5.65 21.08
CA PHE A 368 -1.04 -7.00 20.68
C PHE A 368 0.30 -7.36 21.34
N SER A 369 0.26 -8.30 22.28
CA SER A 369 1.43 -8.70 23.07
C SER A 369 2.30 -9.74 22.35
N GLY A 370 1.76 -10.35 21.29
CA GLY A 370 2.32 -11.53 20.64
C GLY A 370 1.83 -12.85 21.24
N ASN A 371 0.91 -12.82 22.22
CA ASN A 371 0.23 -14.01 22.69
C ASN A 371 -0.75 -14.53 21.61
N TYR A 372 -0.68 -15.81 21.30
CA TYR A 372 -1.43 -16.41 20.20
C TYR A 372 -2.94 -16.45 20.44
N ASP A 373 -3.39 -16.44 21.70
CA ASP A 373 -4.82 -16.37 22.03
C ASP A 373 -5.49 -15.09 21.46
N GLU A 374 -4.72 -14.01 21.28
CA GLU A 374 -5.19 -12.74 20.70
C GLU A 374 -5.54 -12.89 19.20
N TYR A 375 -4.86 -13.80 18.49
CA TYR A 375 -4.98 -14.01 17.03
C TYR A 375 -5.89 -15.18 16.63
N PHE A 376 -6.28 -16.01 17.60
CA PHE A 376 -7.10 -17.21 17.37
C PHE A 376 -8.31 -17.31 18.32
N GLY A 377 -8.64 -16.22 19.03
CA GLY A 377 -9.81 -16.10 19.90
C GLY A 377 -11.10 -15.68 19.18
N LEU A 378 -12.16 -15.48 19.96
CA LEU A 378 -13.49 -15.10 19.47
C LEU A 378 -13.59 -13.68 18.90
N ASN A 379 -12.61 -12.82 19.18
CA ASN A 379 -12.56 -11.46 18.64
C ASN A 379 -12.20 -11.45 17.14
N VAL A 380 -11.64 -12.54 16.61
CA VAL A 380 -11.24 -12.62 15.21
C VAL A 380 -12.47 -12.77 14.32
N ASP A 381 -12.64 -11.85 13.39
CA ASP A 381 -13.70 -11.92 12.38
C ASP A 381 -13.34 -13.00 11.36
N THR A 382 -14.03 -14.14 11.46
CA THR A 382 -13.83 -15.25 10.51
C THR A 382 -14.20 -14.82 9.09
N ASP A 383 -15.25 -14.04 8.89
CA ASP A 383 -15.72 -13.68 7.55
C ASP A 383 -14.68 -12.79 6.85
N GLY A 384 -14.07 -11.85 7.59
CA GLY A 384 -12.94 -11.04 7.12
C GLY A 384 -11.72 -11.89 6.75
N VAL A 385 -11.33 -12.84 7.60
CA VAL A 385 -10.21 -13.76 7.31
C VAL A 385 -10.48 -14.60 6.06
N ILE A 386 -11.69 -15.14 5.91
CA ILE A 386 -12.04 -15.97 4.74
C ILE A 386 -12.05 -15.15 3.46
N TYR A 387 -12.55 -13.91 3.49
CA TYR A 387 -12.45 -13.01 2.33
C TYR A 387 -10.99 -12.78 1.92
N LEU A 388 -10.09 -12.51 2.87
CA LEU A 388 -8.67 -12.29 2.58
C LEU A 388 -7.98 -13.55 2.03
N MET A 389 -8.29 -14.72 2.59
CA MET A 389 -7.81 -16.01 2.06
C MET A 389 -8.31 -16.25 0.64
N LEU A 390 -9.59 -15.97 0.38
CA LEU A 390 -10.22 -16.14 -0.93
C LEU A 390 -9.64 -15.17 -1.96
N ALA A 391 -9.41 -13.91 -1.59
CA ALA A 391 -8.78 -12.90 -2.42
C ALA A 391 -7.36 -13.30 -2.83
N ASN A 392 -6.50 -13.69 -1.87
CA ASN A 392 -5.15 -14.15 -2.19
C ASN A 392 -5.16 -15.43 -3.03
N LYS A 393 -6.02 -16.41 -2.69
CA LYS A 393 -6.12 -17.64 -3.49
C LYS A 393 -6.50 -17.34 -4.94
N LEU A 394 -7.54 -16.52 -5.16
CA LEU A 394 -7.95 -16.07 -6.48
C LEU A 394 -6.80 -15.40 -7.24
N LEU A 395 -6.15 -14.40 -6.61
CA LEU A 395 -5.11 -13.62 -7.25
C LEU A 395 -3.90 -14.47 -7.65
N HIS A 396 -3.40 -15.31 -6.75
CA HIS A 396 -2.22 -16.13 -7.03
C HIS A 396 -2.49 -17.31 -7.98
N GLU A 397 -3.72 -17.84 -8.03
CA GLU A 397 -4.09 -18.87 -9.00
C GLU A 397 -4.24 -18.29 -10.42
N LEU A 398 -4.83 -17.10 -10.55
CA LEU A 398 -5.02 -16.46 -11.85
C LEU A 398 -3.76 -15.75 -12.35
N PHE A 399 -2.99 -15.17 -11.44
CA PHE A 399 -1.88 -14.27 -11.75
C PHE A 399 -0.65 -14.63 -10.90
N PRO A 400 0.15 -15.64 -11.30
CA PRO A 400 1.26 -16.15 -10.48
C PRO A 400 2.34 -15.12 -10.11
N ASN A 401 2.44 -14.03 -10.88
CA ASN A 401 3.39 -12.95 -10.66
C ASN A 401 2.84 -11.79 -9.82
N VAL A 402 1.56 -11.84 -9.44
CA VAL A 402 0.96 -10.82 -8.58
C VAL A 402 1.70 -10.73 -7.25
N ILE A 403 1.67 -9.53 -6.65
CA ILE A 403 2.16 -9.28 -5.30
C ILE A 403 1.02 -8.74 -4.45
N THR A 404 0.83 -9.30 -3.26
CA THR A 404 -0.10 -8.74 -2.27
C THR A 404 0.61 -8.35 -0.97
N ILE A 405 0.29 -7.16 -0.45
CA ILE A 405 0.86 -6.60 0.78
C ILE A 405 -0.28 -6.34 1.78
N ALA A 406 -0.13 -6.80 3.01
CA ALA A 406 -1.07 -6.50 4.10
C ALA A 406 -0.59 -5.30 4.94
N GLU A 407 -1.46 -4.31 5.11
CA GLU A 407 -1.34 -3.30 6.16
C GLU A 407 -1.98 -3.84 7.45
N ASP A 408 -1.20 -4.62 8.19
CA ASP A 408 -1.60 -5.18 9.49
C ASP A 408 -0.61 -4.79 10.58
N VAL A 409 -1.08 -4.01 11.55
CA VAL A 409 -0.31 -3.61 12.74
C VAL A 409 -0.27 -4.73 13.79
N SER A 410 -1.29 -5.59 13.85
CA SER A 410 -1.43 -6.61 14.89
C SER A 410 -0.34 -7.68 14.84
N GLY A 411 0.13 -8.02 13.65
CA GLY A 411 1.14 -9.04 13.43
C GLY A 411 0.64 -10.46 13.52
N MET A 412 -0.56 -10.69 12.99
CA MET A 412 -1.20 -12.00 12.97
C MET A 412 -0.28 -13.10 12.38
N PRO A 413 -0.04 -14.20 13.11
CA PRO A 413 0.71 -15.35 12.61
C PRO A 413 0.12 -15.97 11.35
N GLY A 414 0.95 -16.29 10.36
CA GLY A 414 0.49 -16.91 9.11
C GLY A 414 -0.09 -15.93 8.09
N MET A 415 0.01 -14.61 8.35
CA MET A 415 -0.41 -13.56 7.42
C MET A 415 0.25 -13.73 6.06
N CYS A 416 1.58 -13.89 6.06
CA CYS A 416 2.37 -13.96 4.83
C CYS A 416 2.75 -15.40 4.46
N ARG A 417 1.86 -16.36 4.76
CA ARG A 417 2.01 -17.78 4.40
C ARG A 417 0.94 -18.20 3.40
N PRO A 418 1.24 -19.11 2.46
CA PRO A 418 0.27 -19.59 1.48
C PRO A 418 -1.04 -20.09 2.12
N VAL A 419 -2.15 -19.88 1.41
CA VAL A 419 -3.47 -20.39 1.83
C VAL A 419 -3.46 -21.91 2.00
N ASP A 420 -2.72 -22.63 1.16
CA ASP A 420 -2.59 -24.09 1.22
C ASP A 420 -1.77 -24.59 2.43
N GLU A 421 -1.02 -23.70 3.12
CA GLU A 421 -0.38 -23.97 4.42
C GLU A 421 -1.34 -23.67 5.61
N GLY A 422 -2.53 -23.14 5.34
CA GLY A 422 -3.44 -22.62 6.36
C GLY A 422 -3.19 -21.16 6.75
N GLY A 423 -2.35 -20.44 6.00
CA GLY A 423 -2.14 -18.99 6.14
C GLY A 423 -3.20 -18.14 5.44
N ILE A 424 -3.03 -16.82 5.49
CA ILE A 424 -3.94 -15.86 4.85
C ILE A 424 -3.59 -15.63 3.36
N GLY A 425 -2.33 -15.85 2.99
CA GLY A 425 -1.89 -15.86 1.60
C GLY A 425 -1.21 -14.60 1.09
N PHE A 426 -0.92 -13.60 1.93
CA PHE A 426 -0.19 -12.41 1.49
C PHE A 426 1.28 -12.71 1.18
N ASP A 427 1.91 -11.95 0.28
CA ASP A 427 3.36 -12.06 0.05
C ASP A 427 4.17 -11.32 1.12
N TYR A 428 3.69 -10.13 1.52
CA TYR A 428 4.35 -9.26 2.49
C TYR A 428 3.36 -8.64 3.49
N ARG A 429 3.89 -8.17 4.61
CA ARG A 429 3.22 -7.23 5.51
C ARG A 429 4.05 -5.98 5.73
N LEU A 430 3.41 -4.87 6.10
CA LEU A 430 4.12 -3.66 6.51
C LEU A 430 4.79 -3.80 7.88
N GLY A 431 6.04 -3.34 8.00
CA GLY A 431 6.81 -3.27 9.24
C GLY A 431 6.46 -2.05 10.09
N MET A 432 5.19 -1.92 10.51
CA MET A 432 4.62 -0.68 11.05
C MET A 432 5.23 -0.20 12.39
N ALA A 433 5.88 -1.09 13.15
CA ALA A 433 6.57 -0.70 14.39
C ALA A 433 7.91 0.03 14.16
N ILE A 434 8.44 0.00 12.94
CA ILE A 434 9.74 0.62 12.63
C ILE A 434 9.67 2.15 12.67
N PRO A 435 8.72 2.82 11.98
CA PRO A 435 8.55 4.27 12.10
C PRO A 435 8.33 4.75 13.53
N ASP A 436 7.48 4.06 14.30
CA ASP A 436 7.20 4.42 15.69
C ASP A 436 8.47 4.48 16.53
N LYS A 437 9.41 3.54 16.31
CA LYS A 437 10.69 3.55 17.01
C LYS A 437 11.53 4.77 16.64
N TRP A 438 11.56 5.18 15.38
CA TRP A 438 12.28 6.38 14.98
C TRP A 438 11.66 7.65 15.54
N ILE A 439 10.33 7.75 15.54
CA ILE A 439 9.62 8.88 16.14
C ILE A 439 9.89 8.95 17.65
N GLU A 440 9.75 7.84 18.37
CA GLU A 440 10.07 7.74 19.81
C GLU A 440 11.47 8.27 20.09
N LEU A 441 12.48 7.76 19.36
CA LEU A 441 13.87 8.16 19.54
C LEU A 441 14.11 9.64 19.22
N LEU A 442 13.51 10.17 18.14
CA LEU A 442 13.71 11.55 17.71
C LEU A 442 12.96 12.57 18.58
N LYS A 443 11.82 12.17 19.15
CA LYS A 443 10.94 13.02 19.94
C LYS A 443 11.27 13.02 21.41
N GLU A 444 11.65 11.86 21.96
CA GLU A 444 11.68 11.64 23.41
C GLU A 444 13.07 11.31 23.98
N VAL A 445 14.04 10.94 23.12
CA VAL A 445 15.35 10.41 23.57
C VAL A 445 16.51 11.23 22.98
N ARG A 446 17.45 11.65 23.82
CA ARG A 446 18.68 12.31 23.36
C ARG A 446 19.60 11.30 22.66
N ASP A 447 20.37 11.74 21.67
CA ASP A 447 21.28 10.88 20.87
C ASP A 447 22.19 9.98 21.75
N GLU A 448 22.74 10.53 22.84
CA GLU A 448 23.60 9.78 23.77
C GLU A 448 22.88 8.67 24.56
N ASP A 449 21.56 8.74 24.66
CA ASP A 449 20.69 7.80 25.39
C ASP A 449 20.02 6.78 24.44
N TRP A 450 20.26 6.87 23.11
CA TRP A 450 19.75 5.90 22.15
C TRP A 450 20.32 4.50 22.43
N ASN A 451 19.43 3.52 22.57
CA ASN A 451 19.82 2.14 22.85
C ASN A 451 19.98 1.35 21.54
N MET A 452 21.21 0.91 21.25
CA MET A 452 21.55 0.19 20.02
C MET A 452 20.86 -1.16 19.96
N GLY A 453 20.75 -1.85 21.10
CA GLY A 453 20.02 -3.10 21.24
C GLY A 453 18.54 -2.98 20.86
N ASN A 454 17.88 -1.90 21.28
CA ASN A 454 16.47 -1.64 20.97
C ASN A 454 16.26 -1.31 19.50
N ILE A 455 17.13 -0.51 18.88
CA ILE A 455 17.08 -0.26 17.43
C ILE A 455 17.20 -1.58 16.68
N VAL A 456 18.22 -2.38 17.00
CA VAL A 456 18.42 -3.69 16.37
C VAL A 456 17.21 -4.60 16.61
N HIS A 457 16.67 -4.63 17.83
CA HIS A 457 15.51 -5.44 18.16
C HIS A 457 14.31 -5.04 17.30
N THR A 458 13.97 -3.76 17.20
CA THR A 458 12.84 -3.31 16.36
C THR A 458 13.03 -3.69 14.89
N MET A 459 14.24 -3.54 14.33
CA MET A 459 14.51 -3.91 12.93
C MET A 459 14.45 -5.42 12.67
N THR A 460 14.73 -6.24 13.69
CA THR A 460 14.88 -7.70 13.54
C THR A 460 13.76 -8.51 14.17
N ASN A 461 12.89 -7.91 14.98
CA ASN A 461 11.77 -8.57 15.66
C ASN A 461 10.62 -8.82 14.69
N ARG A 462 10.81 -9.80 13.82
CA ARG A 462 9.89 -10.16 12.75
C ARG A 462 9.81 -11.68 12.65
N ARG A 463 8.70 -12.16 12.09
CA ARG A 463 8.44 -13.60 11.98
C ARG A 463 9.33 -14.22 10.90
N TRP A 464 9.99 -15.31 11.23
CA TRP A 464 10.86 -16.02 10.29
C TRP A 464 10.05 -16.54 9.08
N MET A 465 10.52 -16.26 7.85
CA MET A 465 9.88 -16.65 6.58
C MET A 465 8.50 -16.02 6.31
N GLU A 466 8.16 -14.96 7.01
CA GLU A 466 7.06 -14.06 6.63
C GLU A 466 7.68 -12.71 6.25
N LYS A 467 7.55 -12.32 4.99
CA LYS A 467 8.29 -11.18 4.46
C LYS A 467 7.70 -9.87 4.96
N THR A 468 8.58 -8.93 5.30
CA THR A 468 8.20 -7.61 5.80
C THR A 468 8.71 -6.52 4.87
N VAL A 469 7.84 -5.55 4.55
CA VAL A 469 8.22 -4.28 3.94
C VAL A 469 8.65 -3.32 5.04
N ALA A 470 9.92 -2.95 5.04
CA ALA A 470 10.48 -1.98 5.99
C ALA A 470 10.46 -0.57 5.42
N TYR A 471 10.18 0.41 6.27
CA TYR A 471 10.21 1.82 5.92
C TYR A 471 10.51 2.62 7.19
N ALA A 472 11.24 3.72 7.04
CA ALA A 472 11.66 4.53 8.17
C ALA A 472 10.55 5.50 8.62
N GLU A 473 9.73 5.95 7.68
CA GLU A 473 8.59 6.85 7.85
C GLU A 473 7.62 6.62 6.69
N SER A 474 6.32 6.80 6.90
CA SER A 474 5.27 6.66 5.88
C SER A 474 4.54 7.97 5.59
N HIS A 475 3.50 7.86 4.79
CA HIS A 475 2.54 8.92 4.54
C HIS A 475 1.85 9.42 5.83
N ASP A 476 1.67 8.59 6.86
CA ASP A 476 1.06 9.00 8.15
C ASP A 476 1.92 10.03 8.88
N GLN A 477 3.23 9.78 9.01
CA GLN A 477 4.16 10.74 9.63
C GLN A 477 4.35 12.01 8.78
N ALA A 478 4.05 11.93 7.47
CA ALA A 478 4.09 13.09 6.61
C ALA A 478 2.87 14.00 6.82
N LEU A 479 1.74 13.54 7.37
CA LEU A 479 0.53 14.32 7.55
C LEU A 479 0.64 15.37 8.67
N VAL A 480 -0.23 16.38 8.60
CA VAL A 480 -0.39 17.38 9.66
C VAL A 480 -0.73 16.73 11.00
N GLY A 481 0.06 17.05 12.02
CA GLY A 481 -0.06 16.44 13.36
C GLY A 481 1.17 15.63 13.75
N ASP A 482 2.02 15.26 12.80
CA ASP A 482 3.37 14.72 13.03
C ASP A 482 4.42 15.51 12.22
N LYS A 483 5.65 15.02 12.18
CA LYS A 483 6.76 15.58 11.40
C LYS A 483 7.49 14.46 10.65
N THR A 484 7.98 14.77 9.45
CA THR A 484 8.94 13.89 8.75
C THR A 484 10.21 13.73 9.58
N ILE A 485 10.97 12.65 9.35
CA ILE A 485 12.27 12.43 10.02
C ILE A 485 13.20 13.63 9.77
N ALA A 486 13.21 14.15 8.54
CA ALA A 486 13.99 15.35 8.21
C ALA A 486 13.59 16.54 9.09
N PHE A 487 12.29 16.78 9.29
CA PHE A 487 11.81 17.90 10.08
C PHE A 487 11.94 17.68 11.60
N TRP A 488 11.87 16.43 12.09
CA TRP A 488 12.28 16.07 13.46
C TRP A 488 13.76 16.36 13.71
N LEU A 489 14.62 16.08 12.72
CA LEU A 489 16.07 16.24 12.85
C LEU A 489 16.55 17.69 12.74
N MET A 490 15.90 18.49 11.89
CA MET A 490 16.43 19.80 11.45
C MET A 490 15.49 20.98 11.71
N ASP A 491 14.19 20.74 11.88
CA ASP A 491 13.14 21.73 12.15
C ASP A 491 13.31 22.99 11.27
N LYS A 492 13.11 24.19 11.83
CA LYS A 492 13.18 25.47 11.13
C LYS A 492 14.55 25.80 10.54
N GLU A 493 15.63 25.12 10.92
CA GLU A 493 16.94 25.36 10.31
C GLU A 493 16.96 24.91 8.86
N MET A 494 16.06 24.01 8.45
CA MET A 494 15.89 23.61 7.05
C MET A 494 15.63 24.81 6.12
N TYR A 495 14.95 25.85 6.60
CA TYR A 495 14.59 27.01 5.78
C TYR A 495 15.75 28.00 5.56
N THR A 496 16.83 27.89 6.35
CA THR A 496 17.91 28.91 6.37
C THR A 496 19.30 28.34 6.13
N HIS A 497 19.55 27.07 6.47
CA HIS A 497 20.87 26.44 6.44
C HIS A 497 20.98 25.24 5.48
N MET A 498 19.96 25.02 4.65
CA MET A 498 19.99 24.04 3.55
C MET A 498 20.67 24.56 2.29
N SER A 499 21.19 25.79 2.26
CA SER A 499 22.03 26.26 1.17
C SER A 499 23.48 25.77 1.33
N THR A 500 24.12 25.37 0.23
CA THR A 500 25.53 24.95 0.20
C THR A 500 26.51 26.09 0.49
N ILE A 501 26.06 27.35 0.42
CA ILE A 501 26.85 28.55 0.72
C ILE A 501 26.46 29.23 2.04
N SER A 502 25.47 28.69 2.75
CA SER A 502 25.14 29.16 4.10
C SER A 502 26.24 28.78 5.11
N PRO A 503 26.36 29.50 6.24
CA PRO A 503 27.24 29.09 7.32
C PRO A 503 26.95 27.64 7.78
N ASN A 504 27.97 26.94 8.26
CA ASN A 504 27.78 25.58 8.78
C ASN A 504 26.84 25.59 9.98
N SER A 505 25.92 24.63 10.01
CA SER A 505 25.01 24.39 11.14
C SER A 505 25.19 22.96 11.61
N VAL A 506 25.52 22.80 12.90
CA VAL A 506 25.64 21.48 13.54
C VAL A 506 24.31 20.73 13.50
N ILE A 507 23.17 21.44 13.49
CA ILE A 507 21.84 20.84 13.40
C ILE A 507 21.62 20.23 12.01
N ILE A 508 21.96 20.97 10.94
CA ILE A 508 21.86 20.44 9.57
C ILE A 508 22.85 19.30 9.34
N ASP A 509 24.08 19.43 9.83
CA ASP A 509 25.10 18.37 9.69
C ASP A 509 24.67 17.08 10.41
N ARG A 510 24.11 17.20 11.63
CA ARG A 510 23.46 16.09 12.35
C ARG A 510 22.31 15.51 11.55
N GLY A 511 21.42 16.35 11.04
CA GLY A 511 20.21 15.91 10.36
C GLY A 511 20.48 15.18 9.06
N ILE A 512 21.39 15.69 8.22
CA ILE A 512 21.79 15.03 6.98
C ILE A 512 22.43 13.67 7.27
N ALA A 513 23.31 13.59 8.26
CA ALA A 513 23.97 12.34 8.64
C ALA A 513 22.98 11.29 9.16
N LEU A 514 22.15 11.66 10.15
CA LEU A 514 21.19 10.72 10.75
C LEU A 514 20.09 10.31 9.78
N HIS A 515 19.62 11.20 8.91
CA HIS A 515 18.62 10.86 7.89
C HIS A 515 19.11 9.73 6.97
N LYS A 516 20.36 9.83 6.48
CA LYS A 516 20.99 8.76 5.67
C LYS A 516 21.14 7.46 6.47
N MET A 517 21.63 7.54 7.71
CA MET A 517 21.88 6.37 8.55
C MET A 517 20.59 5.62 8.91
N ILE A 518 19.54 6.34 9.31
CA ILE A 518 18.22 5.79 9.65
C ILE A 518 17.63 5.05 8.46
N ARG A 519 17.69 5.64 7.27
CA ARG A 519 17.18 5.02 6.05
C ARG A 519 18.00 3.79 5.68
N LEU A 520 19.34 3.86 5.71
CA LEU A 520 20.19 2.72 5.38
C LEU A 520 20.03 1.55 6.36
N ILE A 521 19.98 1.79 7.69
CA ILE A 521 19.80 0.69 8.64
C ILE A 521 18.41 0.06 8.50
N THR A 522 17.38 0.85 8.24
CA THR A 522 16.02 0.35 7.98
C THR A 522 15.99 -0.49 6.69
N HIS A 523 16.61 0.00 5.61
CA HIS A 523 16.71 -0.69 4.32
C HIS A 523 17.52 -1.99 4.40
N ALA A 524 18.58 -2.02 5.21
CA ALA A 524 19.49 -3.16 5.28
C ALA A 524 19.10 -4.20 6.33
N LEU A 525 18.44 -3.80 7.43
CA LEU A 525 18.15 -4.68 8.56
C LEU A 525 16.65 -4.93 8.78
N GLY A 526 15.79 -4.01 8.34
CA GLY A 526 14.38 -3.94 8.73
C GLY A 526 13.43 -4.89 8.00
N GLY A 527 13.79 -5.43 6.82
CA GLY A 527 12.82 -6.10 5.95
C GLY A 527 13.40 -6.96 4.83
N GLU A 528 12.51 -7.60 4.08
CA GLU A 528 12.76 -8.29 2.81
C GLU A 528 12.32 -7.44 1.60
N ALA A 529 11.77 -6.25 1.89
CA ALA A 529 11.42 -5.20 0.97
C ALA A 529 11.63 -3.84 1.66
N TYR A 530 11.79 -2.77 0.88
CA TYR A 530 11.90 -1.40 1.37
C TYR A 530 10.81 -0.53 0.76
N LEU A 531 10.29 0.44 1.52
CA LEU A 531 9.32 1.43 1.06
C LEU A 531 9.78 2.85 1.42
N ASN A 532 9.53 3.80 0.53
CA ASN A 532 9.74 5.23 0.72
C ASN A 532 8.54 6.03 0.22
N PHE A 533 8.02 6.93 1.04
CA PHE A 533 6.97 7.86 0.63
C PHE A 533 7.51 9.09 -0.11
N ILE A 534 6.81 9.51 -1.16
CA ILE A 534 7.18 10.58 -2.09
C ILE A 534 7.70 11.85 -1.40
N GLY A 535 8.97 12.18 -1.64
CA GLY A 535 9.67 13.35 -1.10
C GLY A 535 10.58 13.05 0.10
N ASN A 536 10.30 11.99 0.85
CA ASN A 536 11.13 11.64 2.02
C ASN A 536 12.54 11.18 1.59
N GLU A 537 12.73 10.76 0.35
CA GLU A 537 14.03 10.35 -0.17
C GLU A 537 15.09 11.46 -0.13
N PHE A 538 14.67 12.71 -0.28
CA PHE A 538 15.54 13.88 -0.23
C PHE A 538 15.35 14.69 1.05
N GLY A 539 14.60 14.19 2.03
CA GLY A 539 14.29 14.90 3.27
C GLY A 539 13.45 16.14 3.03
N HIS A 540 12.32 16.00 2.33
CA HIS A 540 11.37 17.09 2.10
C HIS A 540 11.00 17.79 3.42
N PRO A 541 11.03 19.14 3.47
CA PRO A 541 10.71 19.91 4.68
C PRO A 541 9.19 19.93 4.96
N GLU A 542 8.78 20.60 6.03
CA GLU A 542 7.37 20.85 6.37
C GLU A 542 6.59 19.55 6.64
N TRP A 543 5.31 19.54 6.28
CA TRP A 543 4.37 18.43 6.39
C TRP A 543 3.37 18.51 5.22
N LEU A 544 2.59 17.46 5.05
CA LEU A 544 1.49 17.32 4.10
C LEU A 544 0.17 17.68 4.81
N ASP A 545 -0.60 18.60 4.24
CA ASP A 545 -1.95 18.90 4.73
C ASP A 545 -2.88 19.11 3.54
N PHE A 546 -4.00 18.40 3.54
CA PHE A 546 -4.98 18.45 2.47
C PHE A 546 -5.97 19.61 2.68
N PRO A 547 -6.59 20.14 1.62
CA PRO A 547 -7.64 21.15 1.72
C PRO A 547 -8.80 20.67 2.60
N ARG A 548 -9.06 21.42 3.67
CA ARG A 548 -10.17 21.18 4.61
C ARG A 548 -10.60 22.48 5.27
N GLU A 549 -11.74 22.47 5.94
CA GLU A 549 -12.25 23.66 6.65
C GLU A 549 -11.21 24.25 7.62
N GLY A 550 -10.52 23.39 8.37
CA GLY A 550 -9.50 23.79 9.35
C GLY A 550 -8.26 24.49 8.80
N ASN A 551 -8.05 24.51 7.48
CA ASN A 551 -6.97 25.25 6.82
C ASN A 551 -7.46 26.16 5.69
N ASN A 552 -8.75 26.52 5.70
CA ASN A 552 -9.41 27.34 4.68
C ASN A 552 -9.34 26.74 3.26
N ASN A 553 -9.43 25.41 3.14
CA ASN A 553 -9.32 24.66 1.88
C ASN A 553 -8.01 24.97 1.12
N SER A 554 -6.91 25.10 1.87
CA SER A 554 -5.60 25.41 1.31
C SER A 554 -4.96 24.20 0.64
N TYR A 555 -4.45 24.39 -0.57
CA TYR A 555 -3.61 23.42 -1.27
C TYR A 555 -2.11 23.66 -1.03
N HIS A 556 -1.74 24.63 -0.18
CA HIS A 556 -0.35 25.06 -0.02
C HIS A 556 0.58 23.91 0.43
N TYR A 557 0.10 23.02 1.29
CA TYR A 557 0.87 21.87 1.77
C TYR A 557 0.54 20.57 1.03
N ALA A 558 -0.47 20.57 0.16
CA ALA A 558 -0.87 19.41 -0.66
C ALA A 558 -0.04 19.32 -1.95
N ARG A 559 1.30 19.33 -1.81
CA ARG A 559 2.25 19.42 -2.93
C ARG A 559 3.61 18.81 -2.59
N ARG A 560 4.49 18.65 -3.58
CA ARG A 560 5.89 18.23 -3.42
C ARG A 560 6.83 19.23 -4.06
N GLN A 561 7.79 19.72 -3.26
CA GLN A 561 8.72 20.78 -3.64
C GLN A 561 9.96 20.21 -4.37
N TRP A 562 9.77 19.62 -5.55
CA TRP A 562 10.84 19.13 -6.43
C TRP A 562 11.90 20.18 -6.76
N ASN A 563 11.53 21.46 -6.78
CA ASN A 563 12.48 22.56 -6.94
C ASN A 563 13.60 22.56 -5.88
N LEU A 564 13.36 21.98 -4.69
CA LEU A 564 14.37 21.90 -3.63
C LEU A 564 15.48 20.89 -3.93
N VAL A 565 15.14 19.75 -4.54
CA VAL A 565 16.09 18.69 -4.87
C VAL A 565 16.77 18.93 -6.22
N ASP A 566 16.10 19.63 -7.12
CA ASP A 566 16.63 19.99 -8.44
C ASP A 566 17.64 21.17 -8.38
N ASP A 567 17.64 21.97 -7.31
CA ASP A 567 18.55 23.10 -7.15
C ASP A 567 19.92 22.68 -6.60
N ASP A 568 20.97 22.85 -7.43
CA ASP A 568 22.34 22.56 -7.07
C ASP A 568 22.93 23.43 -5.94
N LEU A 569 22.29 24.54 -5.57
CA LEU A 569 22.69 25.36 -4.44
C LEU A 569 22.09 24.89 -3.11
N LEU A 570 21.25 23.86 -3.12
CA LEU A 570 20.64 23.30 -1.91
C LEU A 570 21.20 21.91 -1.56
N LYS A 571 21.13 21.58 -0.27
CA LYS A 571 21.68 20.35 0.32
C LYS A 571 20.75 19.14 0.16
N TYR A 572 19.49 19.30 -0.25
CA TYR A 572 18.54 18.19 -0.46
C TYR A 572 19.07 17.15 -1.47
N LYS A 573 19.81 17.60 -2.48
CA LYS A 573 20.46 16.74 -3.47
C LYS A 573 21.42 15.71 -2.86
N PHE A 574 21.99 15.98 -1.70
CA PHE A 574 22.89 15.06 -1.00
C PHE A 574 22.13 13.85 -0.46
N LEU A 575 20.97 14.08 0.15
CA LEU A 575 20.07 13.01 0.61
C LEU A 575 19.53 12.22 -0.57
N ASN A 576 19.14 12.91 -1.65
CA ASN A 576 18.64 12.28 -2.86
C ASN A 576 19.68 11.36 -3.53
N ARG A 577 20.94 11.80 -3.63
CA ARG A 577 22.03 10.98 -4.19
C ARG A 577 22.30 9.74 -3.32
N PHE A 578 22.34 9.91 -2.00
CA PHE A 578 22.53 8.79 -1.09
C PHE A 578 21.41 7.76 -1.22
N ASP A 579 20.16 8.21 -1.36
CA ASP A 579 19.02 7.33 -1.62
C ASP A 579 19.18 6.49 -2.89
N ARG A 580 19.53 7.17 -4.00
CA ARG A 580 19.77 6.50 -5.28
C ARG A 580 20.84 5.44 -5.13
N ASP A 581 21.97 5.79 -4.53
CA ASP A 581 23.12 4.89 -4.45
C ASP A 581 22.88 3.75 -3.45
N MET A 582 22.07 3.97 -2.41
CA MET A 582 21.55 2.90 -1.53
C MET A 582 20.71 1.88 -2.32
N ASN A 583 19.75 2.33 -3.13
CA ASN A 583 18.90 1.46 -3.94
C ASN A 583 19.70 0.72 -5.03
N MET A 584 20.60 1.41 -5.72
CA MET A 584 21.46 0.82 -6.75
C MET A 584 22.43 -0.21 -6.17
N LEU A 585 22.90 0.02 -4.94
CA LEU A 585 23.72 -0.96 -4.23
C LEU A 585 22.90 -2.20 -3.85
N GLU A 586 21.64 -2.04 -3.45
CA GLU A 586 20.77 -3.19 -3.19
C GLU A 586 20.47 -3.97 -4.47
N GLU A 587 20.23 -3.31 -5.60
CA GLU A 587 20.06 -4.00 -6.88
C GLU A 587 21.29 -4.85 -7.24
N LYS A 588 22.50 -4.32 -6.97
CA LYS A 588 23.76 -5.02 -7.26
C LYS A 588 24.03 -6.20 -6.33
N TYR A 589 23.75 -6.07 -5.03
CA TYR A 589 24.15 -7.06 -4.01
C TYR A 589 23.00 -7.89 -3.43
N GLY A 590 21.76 -7.45 -3.59
CA GLY A 590 20.56 -8.24 -3.31
C GLY A 590 20.32 -8.58 -1.84
N TRP A 591 20.64 -7.68 -0.90
CA TRP A 591 20.53 -8.01 0.52
C TRP A 591 19.07 -8.16 1.00
N LEU A 592 18.08 -7.51 0.36
CA LEU A 592 16.67 -7.65 0.78
C LEU A 592 16.12 -9.04 0.49
N HIS A 593 16.57 -9.70 -0.59
CA HIS A 593 16.20 -11.08 -0.92
C HIS A 593 17.23 -12.11 -0.44
N SER A 594 18.15 -11.71 0.45
CA SER A 594 19.07 -12.59 1.16
C SER A 594 18.48 -13.02 2.52
N ASN A 595 19.06 -14.06 3.12
CA ASN A 595 18.73 -14.44 4.50
C ASN A 595 18.89 -13.25 5.46
N PRO A 596 18.15 -13.21 6.58
CA PRO A 596 18.29 -12.19 7.61
C PRO A 596 19.72 -11.98 8.08
N ALA A 597 20.00 -10.74 8.48
CA ALA A 597 21.34 -10.32 8.86
C ALA A 597 21.87 -11.05 10.09
N TYR A 598 23.18 -11.25 10.15
CA TYR A 598 23.88 -11.62 11.37
C TYR A 598 24.38 -10.35 12.06
N VAL A 599 23.77 -9.96 13.18
CA VAL A 599 24.21 -8.79 13.96
C VAL A 599 25.34 -9.19 14.90
N SER A 600 26.57 -8.85 14.52
CA SER A 600 27.77 -9.15 15.31
C SER A 600 27.96 -8.18 16.46
N TRP A 601 27.56 -6.90 16.30
CA TRP A 601 27.85 -5.86 17.27
C TRP A 601 26.67 -4.89 17.45
N LYS A 602 26.37 -4.56 18.72
CA LYS A 602 25.35 -3.59 19.15
C LYS A 602 25.80 -2.96 20.46
N HIS A 603 26.81 -2.11 20.38
CA HIS A 603 27.56 -1.63 21.52
C HIS A 603 27.01 -0.30 22.03
N GLU A 604 26.55 -0.29 23.27
CA GLU A 604 25.79 0.83 23.83
C GLU A 604 26.67 2.05 24.11
N ASP A 605 27.87 1.90 24.67
CA ASP A 605 28.70 3.07 25.03
C ASP A 605 29.29 3.75 23.79
N ASP A 606 29.91 2.97 22.91
CA ASP A 606 30.43 3.45 21.62
C ASP A 606 29.34 3.82 20.62
N LYS A 607 28.07 3.43 20.84
CA LYS A 607 26.95 3.62 19.91
C LYS A 607 27.22 3.04 18.51
N ILE A 608 27.84 1.86 18.47
CA ILE A 608 28.17 1.15 17.22
C ILE A 608 27.20 -0.01 16.99
N ILE A 609 26.66 -0.10 15.78
CA ILE A 609 25.97 -1.28 15.27
C ILE A 609 26.76 -1.84 14.10
N ALA A 610 27.07 -3.14 14.12
CA ALA A 610 27.68 -3.84 13.00
C ALA A 610 26.96 -5.17 12.71
N PHE A 611 26.73 -5.45 11.44
CA PHE A 611 26.08 -6.68 10.99
C PHE A 611 26.50 -7.06 9.57
N GLU A 612 26.27 -8.32 9.22
CA GLU A 612 26.48 -8.83 7.86
C GLU A 612 25.16 -9.26 7.22
N ARG A 613 24.92 -8.86 5.97
CA ARG A 613 23.77 -9.29 5.17
C ARG A 613 24.11 -9.31 3.69
N GLY A 614 23.68 -10.34 2.96
CA GLY A 614 23.95 -10.45 1.52
C GLY A 614 25.44 -10.46 1.16
N GLY A 615 26.29 -10.99 2.03
CA GLY A 615 27.76 -10.99 1.84
C GLY A 615 28.44 -9.63 2.05
N LEU A 616 27.70 -8.63 2.56
CA LEU A 616 28.22 -7.31 2.89
C LEU A 616 28.33 -7.13 4.40
N ALA A 617 29.33 -6.35 4.84
CA ALA A 617 29.45 -5.89 6.21
C ALA A 617 28.97 -4.44 6.32
N PHE A 618 28.04 -4.18 7.23
CA PHE A 618 27.49 -2.86 7.53
C PHE A 618 27.99 -2.40 8.90
N VAL A 619 28.45 -1.16 8.99
CA VAL A 619 28.92 -0.57 10.25
C VAL A 619 28.38 0.84 10.41
N PHE A 620 27.68 1.09 11.52
CA PHE A 620 27.06 2.36 11.86
C PHE A 620 27.66 2.90 13.15
N ASN A 621 28.05 4.16 13.15
CA ASN A 621 28.43 4.91 14.34
C ASN A 621 27.39 5.99 14.63
N PHE A 622 26.49 5.71 15.56
CA PHE A 622 25.47 6.65 16.05
C PHE A 622 25.98 7.57 17.15
N HIS A 623 27.24 7.47 17.57
CA HIS A 623 27.78 8.32 18.63
C HIS A 623 27.73 9.80 18.18
N PRO A 624 27.22 10.73 19.01
CA PRO A 624 27.06 12.13 18.62
C PRO A 624 28.38 12.88 18.38
N GLU A 625 29.47 12.46 19.04
CA GLU A 625 30.77 13.14 18.98
C GLU A 625 31.99 12.24 18.70
N LYS A 626 32.05 11.01 19.24
CA LYS A 626 33.24 10.17 19.17
C LYS A 626 33.43 9.55 17.79
N SER A 627 34.66 9.66 17.32
CA SER A 627 35.17 8.97 16.13
C SER A 627 36.17 7.92 16.59
N PHE A 628 36.15 6.75 15.96
CA PHE A 628 36.99 5.63 16.38
C PHE A 628 38.01 5.27 15.30
N THR A 629 39.28 5.28 15.66
CA THR A 629 40.39 4.78 14.83
C THR A 629 40.68 3.33 15.20
N ASP A 630 41.03 2.51 14.20
CA ASP A 630 41.33 1.08 14.39
C ASP A 630 40.22 0.29 15.10
N TYR A 631 38.95 0.68 14.87
CA TYR A 631 37.81 0.01 15.47
C TYR A 631 37.69 -1.41 14.91
N LEU A 632 37.63 -2.40 15.80
CA LEU A 632 37.59 -3.80 15.42
C LEU A 632 36.16 -4.21 15.06
N VAL A 633 35.97 -4.77 13.87
CA VAL A 633 34.69 -5.25 13.37
C VAL A 633 34.82 -6.72 13.01
N GLY A 634 33.94 -7.56 13.57
CA GLY A 634 33.91 -8.99 13.25
C GLY A 634 33.29 -9.22 11.87
N VAL A 635 33.94 -10.06 11.06
CA VAL A 635 33.50 -10.44 9.71
C VAL A 635 33.69 -11.94 9.50
N GLU A 636 32.86 -12.56 8.66
CA GLU A 636 32.90 -14.02 8.49
C GLU A 636 34.05 -14.49 7.60
N GLU A 637 34.15 -13.87 6.43
CA GLU A 637 35.03 -14.33 5.37
C GLU A 637 36.42 -13.71 5.51
N ILE A 638 37.44 -14.55 5.33
CA ILE A 638 38.82 -14.08 5.22
C ILE A 638 39.02 -13.46 3.84
N GLY A 639 39.57 -12.26 3.79
CA GLY A 639 39.84 -11.57 2.54
C GLY A 639 40.16 -10.09 2.73
N THR A 640 39.99 -9.34 1.64
CA THR A 640 40.19 -7.89 1.64
C THR A 640 38.83 -7.22 1.49
N TYR A 641 38.46 -6.38 2.46
CA TYR A 641 37.21 -5.64 2.43
C TYR A 641 37.44 -4.25 1.84
N LYS A 642 36.55 -3.83 0.96
CA LYS A 642 36.54 -2.47 0.38
C LYS A 642 35.24 -1.78 0.70
N ILE A 643 35.31 -0.49 0.96
CA ILE A 643 34.13 0.36 1.17
C ILE A 643 33.45 0.55 -0.18
N ILE A 644 32.19 0.16 -0.26
CA ILE A 644 31.34 0.26 -1.47
C ILE A 644 30.23 1.31 -1.31
N LEU A 645 29.97 1.77 -0.09
CA LEU A 645 29.15 2.94 0.22
C LEU A 645 29.65 3.57 1.51
N ASN A 646 29.94 4.87 1.46
CA ASN A 646 30.35 5.67 2.61
C ASN A 646 29.44 6.88 2.73
N SER A 647 28.59 6.91 3.76
CA SER A 647 27.73 8.07 4.01
C SER A 647 28.48 9.37 4.33
N ASP A 648 29.76 9.32 4.70
CA ASP A 648 30.60 10.51 4.92
C ASP A 648 31.20 11.10 3.62
N ASP A 649 30.97 10.50 2.46
CA ASP A 649 31.44 11.06 1.19
C ASP A 649 30.82 12.45 0.93
N ALA A 650 31.62 13.35 0.35
CA ALA A 650 31.22 14.74 0.10
C ALA A 650 30.02 14.84 -0.85
N GLU A 651 29.84 13.88 -1.76
CA GLU A 651 28.68 13.83 -2.65
C GLU A 651 27.35 13.56 -1.94
N TYR A 652 27.41 13.01 -0.72
CA TYR A 652 26.28 12.83 0.17
C TYR A 652 26.25 13.88 1.28
N GLY A 653 27.03 14.96 1.16
CA GLY A 653 27.09 16.03 2.17
C GLY A 653 27.81 15.64 3.46
N GLY A 654 28.67 14.61 3.42
CA GLY A 654 29.59 14.31 4.51
C GLY A 654 30.90 15.10 4.41
N TYR A 655 31.84 14.82 5.31
CA TYR A 655 33.10 15.57 5.43
C TYR A 655 34.28 14.96 4.66
N GLY A 656 34.08 13.82 3.98
CA GLY A 656 35.10 13.15 3.17
C GLY A 656 36.31 12.70 3.99
N ARG A 657 36.09 12.21 5.21
CA ARG A 657 37.18 11.89 6.16
C ARG A 657 37.80 10.51 5.93
N ILE A 658 37.17 9.68 5.11
CA ILE A 658 37.54 8.28 4.88
C ILE A 658 38.03 8.15 3.44
N ASN A 659 39.16 7.47 3.25
CA ASN A 659 39.66 7.13 1.92
C ASN A 659 39.13 5.75 1.51
N ASN A 660 38.14 5.72 0.63
CA ASN A 660 37.45 4.51 0.18
C ASN A 660 38.36 3.52 -0.58
N GLU A 661 39.52 3.98 -1.08
CA GLU A 661 40.49 3.14 -1.81
C GLU A 661 41.36 2.28 -0.88
N ILE A 662 41.36 2.55 0.43
CA ILE A 662 42.18 1.79 1.38
C ILE A 662 41.56 0.40 1.59
N PRO A 663 42.29 -0.70 1.28
CA PRO A 663 41.81 -2.04 1.56
C PRO A 663 41.87 -2.36 3.07
N HIS A 664 40.84 -3.02 3.57
CA HIS A 664 40.76 -3.52 4.93
C HIS A 664 41.01 -5.04 4.94
N VAL A 665 42.26 -5.45 5.17
CA VAL A 665 42.64 -6.87 5.20
C VAL A 665 42.15 -7.50 6.50
N SER A 666 41.38 -8.58 6.39
CA SER A 666 40.90 -9.32 7.55
C SER A 666 42.02 -10.13 8.20
N LEU A 667 42.04 -10.15 9.52
CA LEU A 667 42.87 -11.05 10.32
C LEU A 667 42.06 -12.29 10.68
N ALA A 668 42.69 -13.47 10.68
CA ALA A 668 42.10 -14.73 11.15
C ALA A 668 42.02 -14.78 12.69
N GLU A 669 41.55 -13.68 13.28
CA GLU A 669 41.35 -13.47 14.70
C GLU A 669 39.87 -13.23 14.92
N GLY A 670 39.20 -14.20 15.54
CA GLY A 670 37.76 -14.15 15.77
C GLY A 670 37.38 -13.01 16.71
N TYR A 671 36.31 -12.30 16.38
CA TYR A 671 35.77 -11.20 17.16
C TYR A 671 34.24 -11.15 17.00
N ALA A 672 33.52 -10.80 18.08
CA ALA A 672 32.07 -10.61 18.03
C ALA A 672 31.30 -11.79 17.41
N ASN A 673 31.71 -13.03 17.74
CA ASN A 673 31.17 -14.29 17.20
C ASN A 673 31.30 -14.46 15.69
N ARG A 674 32.27 -13.81 15.05
CA ARG A 674 32.70 -14.04 13.67
C ARG A 674 34.09 -14.66 13.63
N LYS A 675 34.42 -15.33 12.52
CA LYS A 675 35.70 -16.04 12.36
C LYS A 675 36.91 -15.11 12.20
N CYS A 676 36.70 -13.95 11.59
CA CYS A 676 37.74 -12.99 11.27
C CYS A 676 37.39 -11.60 11.82
N SER A 677 38.34 -10.68 11.72
CA SER A 677 38.10 -9.28 12.06
C SER A 677 38.87 -8.32 11.15
N ILE A 678 38.32 -7.12 10.97
CA ILE A 678 38.97 -6.01 10.27
C ILE A 678 39.07 -4.81 11.19
N LYS A 679 40.02 -3.91 10.90
CA LYS A 679 40.12 -2.60 11.55
C LYS A 679 39.67 -1.52 10.58
N ILE A 680 38.81 -0.63 11.06
CA ILE A 680 38.30 0.50 10.29
C ILE A 680 38.48 1.82 11.05
N TYR A 681 38.48 2.90 10.29
CA TYR A 681 38.23 4.24 10.83
C TYR A 681 36.75 4.57 10.63
N ILE A 682 36.03 4.83 11.72
CA ILE A 682 34.59 5.12 11.68
C ILE A 682 34.29 6.43 12.43
N PRO A 683 34.13 7.56 11.70
CA PRO A 683 33.78 8.84 12.29
C PRO A 683 32.39 8.83 12.95
N SER A 684 32.16 9.79 13.84
CA SER A 684 30.84 10.06 14.42
C SER A 684 29.79 10.28 13.32
N ARG A 685 28.58 9.75 13.56
CA ARG A 685 27.40 9.85 12.67
C ARG A 685 27.72 9.44 11.23
N THR A 686 28.28 8.25 11.08
CA THR A 686 28.66 7.68 9.78
C THR A 686 28.21 6.23 9.69
N ALA A 687 27.76 5.83 8.51
CA ALA A 687 27.56 4.45 8.10
C ALA A 687 28.49 4.08 6.93
N LEU A 688 29.05 2.87 6.99
CA LEU A 688 29.87 2.24 5.97
C LEU A 688 29.26 0.90 5.56
N VAL A 689 29.34 0.60 4.27
CA VAL A 689 29.06 -0.72 3.71
C VAL A 689 30.31 -1.23 3.03
N LEU A 690 30.75 -2.44 3.38
CA LEU A 690 31.95 -3.06 2.86
C LEU A 690 31.63 -4.38 2.17
N ALA A 691 32.31 -4.65 1.07
CA ALA A 691 32.28 -5.94 0.37
C ALA A 691 33.65 -6.61 0.46
N CYS A 692 33.67 -7.92 0.69
CA CYS A 692 34.88 -8.73 0.56
C CYS A 692 35.18 -8.95 -0.94
N THR A 693 36.42 -8.67 -1.36
CA THR A 693 36.93 -8.90 -2.71
C THR A 693 37.86 -10.09 -2.77
#